data_AF-A0A330JYN8-F1
#
_entry.id   AF-A0A330JYN8-F1
#
_cell.length_a   1.000
_cell.length_b   1.000
_cell.length_c   1.000
_cell.angle_alpha   90.00
_cell.angle_beta   90.00
_cell.angle_gamma   90.00
#
_symmetry.space_group_name_H-M   'P 1'
#
loop_
_entity.id
_entity.type
_entity.pdbx_description
1 polymer ?
#
loop_
_entity_poly.entity_id
_entity_poly.type
_entity_poly.pdbx_seq_one_letter_code
_entity_poly.pdbx_strand_id
1 'polypeptide(L)'
;MEVQLPGAISTFMLARTLTYQDEPWRFDMFGGSRATRGHMSRPAQLLSGTSGAPSLLPAMRYTDTAPGSSLMQLIAKLAPQREDWSRMQRSLLEMVPTDHVIEGTLRLGFFEDVSGPTHPFKPTAPDGHALALCPNDGCGFLKLEVALRIPAFREYFSAWQAVQAGEASQKQRDLIAKDKGPTRLAPQALQHFPRDEAALQEAHEAMQRRLQALPSELSQLTLYELATSGGYQGQRVRAVPAADDKVHLPSERSQAFDAAGGALLIGKPPYDKENLLPVPEEHVATVAQSDATAEFLSQSFGIQYSYTGFDDRSGSDAEMLHSKGMLIVVPSKNWPANFADMDLACSKEDLKTLSRWTTGRDRSAVPQDMLSTGSLRLKDIVEPGRMGALPIPELRKRNMDTDGDDAFVYAGYPKLAALISREMADREVRRGQPRSFKPPKTATPAIDPDNGHYQAGRLSEIMSLQRGGQIMGAASTLAARFMAQPDHLREAMARNMMFGTYDGIERDLRNGLRVALDSKARDPQVLTELRSQAYNAIGRAHLPEAREAAELLHAQLLRLEPGASSRAEVPPLPDALGEGFPGLAQAYLAAPDTEARIHAIIDNYPVCRLSHAQFPAGQPGLIPGEPELSMRNLFTIAIKVGTDALKSDTGTALFAKIVESCERSERGYADRVRSVPYGKVTARAMHDGRFDAEQTQVDLQNMPTMAAGVMQDALHSLQQAGLIDPPPPPAERLRAVQPEDIALEAQSLLKRARKMEPRVTHMLRRVAESHAGQLAGMDHQLKSVGSLKENLKQQMAVKNKTLEEAVAGVNDALRYSVVLDPQDFTAGLRGVLASLDDQGHVRVKLNNLFAKHQPAFKSVNVTMRSPEGALWEIQFHTPDTFRLKEQFHDLYKHSYALQLQGAPLTDQREVQAPAQDAFRLVPSPPECDDIDDWEEENVPALAIMVPAFKSQPNNRKDAAKFRAGVSSTPQVALSQQRAPTRFNANASPAQILFDVAASKQESLTPVWGCKPESQKFPS
;
A
#
# COMPACT_ATOMS: atom_id res chain seq x y z
N MET A 1 16.65 -14.93 -19.56
CA MET A 1 15.91 -13.87 -20.30
C MET A 1 15.08 -13.07 -19.31
N GLU A 2 14.83 -11.78 -19.56
CA GLU A 2 13.83 -11.01 -18.79
C GLU A 2 12.64 -10.68 -19.69
N VAL A 3 11.43 -10.89 -19.17
CA VAL A 3 10.15 -10.61 -19.84
C VAL A 3 9.60 -9.31 -19.28
N GLN A 4 9.46 -8.32 -20.14
CA GLN A 4 8.75 -7.09 -19.80
C GLN A 4 7.25 -7.32 -19.83
N LEU A 5 6.58 -6.98 -18.72
CA LEU A 5 5.14 -7.17 -18.60
C LEU A 5 4.40 -5.99 -19.24
N PRO A 6 3.39 -6.25 -20.10
CA PRO A 6 2.59 -5.19 -20.73
C PRO A 6 1.57 -4.56 -19.77
N GLY A 7 1.35 -5.15 -18.59
CA GLY A 7 0.37 -4.72 -17.60
C GLY A 7 0.44 -5.58 -16.32
N ALA A 8 -0.66 -5.58 -15.57
CA ALA A 8 -0.78 -6.36 -14.33
C ALA A 8 -0.64 -7.87 -14.58
N ILE A 9 0.03 -8.58 -13.67
CA ILE A 9 0.21 -10.04 -13.74
C ILE A 9 -1.16 -10.73 -13.55
N SER A 10 -1.36 -11.86 -14.23
CA SER A 10 -2.53 -12.72 -14.03
C SER A 10 -2.13 -14.19 -13.98
N THR A 11 -2.95 -15.01 -13.34
CA THR A 11 -2.83 -16.48 -13.34
C THR A 11 -2.73 -17.03 -14.76
N PHE A 12 -3.55 -16.51 -15.68
CA PHE A 12 -3.54 -16.92 -17.08
C PHE A 12 -2.20 -16.64 -17.76
N MET A 13 -1.59 -15.48 -17.49
CA MET A 13 -0.28 -15.16 -18.04
C MET A 13 0.81 -16.10 -17.50
N LEU A 14 0.89 -16.27 -16.18
CA LEU A 14 1.92 -17.10 -15.54
C LEU A 14 1.83 -18.57 -15.92
N ALA A 15 0.63 -19.08 -16.19
CA ALA A 15 0.43 -20.48 -16.57
C ALA A 15 0.93 -20.83 -17.99
N ARG A 16 1.32 -19.83 -18.81
CA ARG A 16 1.72 -20.05 -20.20
C ARG A 16 3.24 -20.20 -20.36
N THR A 17 3.63 -21.04 -21.30
CA THR A 17 4.99 -21.06 -21.85
C THR A 17 5.11 -20.05 -22.98
N LEU A 18 6.28 -19.42 -23.09
CA LEU A 18 6.65 -18.56 -24.22
C LEU A 18 7.74 -19.24 -25.06
N THR A 19 7.65 -19.16 -26.37
CA THR A 19 8.69 -19.67 -27.27
C THR A 19 9.69 -18.56 -27.54
N TYR A 20 10.97 -18.81 -27.25
CA TYR A 20 12.06 -17.88 -27.53
C TYR A 20 13.27 -18.67 -28.02
N GLN A 21 13.82 -18.27 -29.18
CA GLN A 21 14.89 -19.02 -29.88
C GLN A 21 14.52 -20.49 -30.11
N ASP A 22 13.29 -20.76 -30.57
CA ASP A 22 12.74 -22.09 -30.84
C ASP A 22 12.67 -23.05 -29.63
N GLU A 23 12.91 -22.54 -28.42
CA GLU A 23 12.80 -23.31 -27.17
C GLU A 23 11.61 -22.82 -26.33
N PRO A 24 10.98 -23.71 -25.52
CA PRO A 24 9.95 -23.31 -24.56
C PRO A 24 10.56 -22.75 -23.28
N TRP A 25 10.04 -21.61 -22.82
CA TRP A 25 10.44 -20.92 -21.59
C TRP A 25 9.23 -20.73 -20.66
N ARG A 26 9.51 -20.72 -19.37
CA ARG A 26 8.56 -20.42 -18.28
C ARG A 26 9.02 -19.23 -17.47
N PHE A 27 8.09 -18.50 -16.86
CA PHE A 27 8.37 -17.29 -16.08
C PHE A 27 7.54 -17.20 -14.79
N ASP A 28 7.03 -18.34 -14.32
CA ASP A 28 6.25 -18.53 -13.10
C ASP A 28 7.10 -18.94 -11.88
N MET A 29 8.43 -18.90 -12.00
CA MET A 29 9.35 -19.27 -10.92
C MET A 29 9.81 -18.07 -10.10
N PHE A 30 9.85 -16.88 -10.70
CA PHE A 30 10.39 -15.68 -10.08
C PHE A 30 9.29 -14.63 -9.96
N GLY A 31 9.09 -14.09 -8.76
CA GLY A 31 8.21 -12.96 -8.52
C GLY A 31 8.67 -12.24 -7.28
N GLY A 32 9.29 -11.09 -7.47
CA GLY A 32 9.90 -10.30 -6.41
C GLY A 32 9.78 -8.82 -6.74
N SER A 33 10.67 -7.99 -6.17
CA SER A 33 10.61 -6.54 -6.38
C SER A 33 10.63 -6.14 -7.86
N ARG A 34 11.24 -6.93 -8.77
CA ARG A 34 11.22 -6.70 -10.22
C ARG A 34 9.83 -6.82 -10.85
N ALA A 35 8.95 -7.66 -10.28
CA ALA A 35 7.57 -7.85 -10.71
C ALA A 35 6.66 -6.67 -10.39
N THR A 36 7.10 -5.78 -9.48
CA THR A 36 6.30 -4.68 -8.93
C THR A 36 6.93 -3.30 -9.16
N ARG A 37 7.97 -3.17 -10.03
CA ARG A 37 8.73 -1.93 -10.25
C ARG A 37 7.90 -0.77 -10.83
N GLY A 38 6.81 -1.06 -11.52
CA GLY A 38 5.95 -0.05 -12.16
C GLY A 38 4.81 0.52 -11.31
N HIS A 39 4.50 -0.05 -10.13
CA HIS A 39 3.24 0.23 -9.43
C HIS A 39 3.33 1.23 -8.26
N MET A 40 4.51 1.77 -7.93
CA MET A 40 4.67 2.64 -6.75
C MET A 40 5.42 3.94 -7.04
N SER A 41 4.69 5.00 -7.42
CA SER A 41 5.24 6.36 -7.45
C SER A 41 5.33 6.94 -6.04
N ARG A 42 6.53 7.42 -5.66
CA ARG A 42 6.77 8.21 -4.43
C ARG A 42 6.59 9.71 -4.70
N PRO A 43 6.26 10.54 -3.69
CA PRO A 43 6.19 12.00 -3.85
C PRO A 43 7.42 12.60 -4.56
N ALA A 44 8.63 12.18 -4.19
CA ALA A 44 9.86 12.64 -4.85
C ALA A 44 9.91 12.28 -6.35
N GLN A 45 9.44 11.09 -6.74
CA GLN A 45 9.40 10.69 -8.15
C GLN A 45 8.37 11.50 -8.93
N LEU A 46 7.18 11.68 -8.34
CA LEU A 46 6.10 12.49 -8.91
C LEU A 46 6.57 13.93 -9.15
N LEU A 47 7.18 14.57 -8.14
CA LEU A 47 7.68 15.93 -8.23
C LEU A 47 8.86 16.08 -9.22
N SER A 48 9.66 15.02 -9.40
CA SER A 48 10.76 14.99 -10.38
C SER A 48 10.34 14.64 -11.82
N GLY A 49 9.07 14.27 -12.06
CA GLY A 49 8.60 13.84 -13.38
C GLY A 49 9.18 12.50 -13.87
N THR A 50 9.76 11.68 -12.98
CA THR A 50 10.38 10.40 -13.36
C THR A 50 9.38 9.25 -13.27
N SER A 51 9.24 8.47 -14.36
CA SER A 51 8.43 7.25 -14.37
C SER A 51 9.22 6.05 -13.82
N GLY A 52 8.51 5.12 -13.18
CA GLY A 52 9.10 3.88 -12.70
C GLY A 52 9.52 2.96 -13.85
N ALA A 53 10.58 2.18 -13.65
CA ALA A 53 10.98 1.14 -14.59
C ALA A 53 9.83 0.12 -14.76
N PRO A 54 9.65 -0.46 -15.97
CA PRO A 54 8.60 -1.44 -16.20
C PRO A 54 8.81 -2.68 -15.32
N SER A 55 7.71 -3.37 -15.00
CA SER A 55 7.79 -4.64 -14.29
C SER A 55 8.43 -5.71 -15.20
N LEU A 56 9.41 -6.43 -14.66
CA LEU A 56 10.18 -7.46 -15.35
C LEU A 56 10.10 -8.78 -14.59
N LEU A 57 9.90 -9.88 -15.32
CA LEU A 57 9.97 -11.24 -14.79
C LEU A 57 11.07 -12.05 -15.49
N PRO A 58 12.04 -12.61 -14.75
CA PRO A 58 12.99 -13.56 -15.32
C PRO A 58 12.27 -14.80 -15.86
N ALA A 59 12.65 -15.20 -17.08
CA ALA A 59 12.23 -16.45 -17.69
C ALA A 59 13.41 -17.44 -17.73
N MET A 60 13.08 -18.71 -17.53
CA MET A 60 13.97 -19.88 -17.56
C MET A 60 13.53 -20.83 -18.68
N ARG A 61 14.50 -21.50 -19.31
CA ARG A 61 14.19 -22.59 -20.25
C ARG A 61 13.51 -23.73 -19.51
N TYR A 62 12.53 -24.34 -20.13
CA TYR A 62 11.80 -25.44 -19.52
C TYR A 62 12.72 -26.63 -19.20
N THR A 63 13.69 -26.91 -20.08
CA THR A 63 14.70 -27.97 -19.94
C THR A 63 15.60 -27.79 -18.72
N ASP A 64 16.04 -26.56 -18.44
CA ASP A 64 16.85 -26.24 -17.25
C ASP A 64 16.04 -26.38 -15.94
N THR A 65 14.72 -26.46 -16.04
CA THR A 65 13.80 -26.59 -14.89
C THR A 65 13.13 -27.95 -14.81
N ALA A 66 13.55 -28.91 -15.64
CA ALA A 66 13.04 -30.27 -15.60
C ALA A 66 13.43 -30.94 -14.27
N PRO A 67 12.58 -31.83 -13.72
CA PRO A 67 12.93 -32.63 -12.55
C PRO A 67 14.27 -33.34 -12.74
N GLY A 68 15.15 -33.26 -11.75
CA GLY A 68 16.48 -33.87 -11.78
C GLY A 68 17.57 -33.11 -12.54
N SER A 69 17.26 -31.98 -13.20
CA SER A 69 18.28 -31.10 -13.77
C SER A 69 19.23 -30.55 -12.71
N SER A 70 20.48 -30.24 -13.08
CA SER A 70 21.48 -29.70 -12.15
C SER A 70 21.02 -28.42 -11.45
N LEU A 71 20.28 -27.57 -12.16
CA LEU A 71 19.69 -26.37 -11.59
C LEU A 71 18.63 -26.72 -10.54
N MET A 72 17.73 -27.68 -10.80
CA MET A 72 16.71 -28.07 -9.82
C MET A 72 17.32 -28.79 -8.60
N GLN A 73 18.39 -29.57 -8.78
CA GLN A 73 19.14 -30.16 -7.66
C GLN A 73 19.76 -29.08 -6.76
N LEU A 74 20.38 -28.05 -7.34
CA LEU A 74 20.90 -26.91 -6.60
C LEU A 74 19.79 -26.14 -5.87
N ILE A 75 18.67 -25.89 -6.55
CA ILE A 75 17.54 -25.16 -5.98
C ILE A 75 16.88 -25.93 -4.84
N ALA A 76 16.75 -27.25 -4.94
CA ALA A 76 16.23 -28.08 -3.85
C ALA A 76 17.07 -27.96 -2.56
N LYS A 77 18.40 -27.79 -2.69
CA LYS A 77 19.31 -27.54 -1.56
C LYS A 77 19.23 -26.12 -1.02
N LEU A 78 19.09 -25.12 -1.88
CA LEU A 78 19.11 -23.70 -1.50
C LEU A 78 17.75 -23.19 -1.00
N ALA A 79 16.65 -23.72 -1.53
CA ALA A 79 15.29 -23.32 -1.25
C ALA A 79 14.38 -24.54 -0.97
N PRO A 80 14.66 -25.33 0.08
CA PRO A 80 13.88 -26.52 0.41
C PRO A 80 12.40 -26.20 0.75
N GLN A 81 12.07 -24.94 1.07
CA GLN A 81 10.72 -24.44 1.30
C GLN A 81 10.27 -23.45 0.20
N ARG A 82 8.97 -23.38 -0.07
CA ARG A 82 8.39 -22.49 -1.11
C ARG A 82 8.69 -21.01 -0.86
N GLU A 83 8.73 -20.61 0.40
CA GLU A 83 9.03 -19.25 0.85
C GLU A 83 10.52 -18.87 0.73
N ASP A 84 11.43 -19.85 0.70
CA ASP A 84 12.88 -19.59 0.62
C ASP A 84 13.30 -18.95 -0.69
N TRP A 85 12.54 -19.22 -1.75
CA TRP A 85 12.67 -18.53 -3.02
C TRP A 85 12.63 -17.00 -2.91
N SER A 86 11.85 -16.43 -1.99
CA SER A 86 11.83 -14.97 -1.78
C SER A 86 13.21 -14.41 -1.40
N ARG A 87 14.02 -15.24 -0.74
CA ARG A 87 15.37 -14.94 -0.27
C ARG A 87 16.38 -15.33 -1.34
N MET A 88 16.30 -16.54 -1.86
CA MET A 88 17.24 -17.09 -2.85
C MET A 88 17.16 -16.38 -4.21
N GLN A 89 15.96 -15.94 -4.62
CA GLN A 89 15.79 -15.22 -5.87
C GLN A 89 16.71 -13.98 -5.94
N ARG A 90 16.91 -13.26 -4.83
CA ARG A 90 17.84 -12.14 -4.82
C ARG A 90 19.27 -12.64 -5.02
N SER A 91 19.72 -13.60 -4.22
CA SER A 91 21.07 -14.16 -4.33
C SER A 91 21.39 -14.77 -5.70
N LEU A 92 20.39 -15.32 -6.40
CA LEU A 92 20.53 -15.90 -7.74
C LEU A 92 20.52 -14.85 -8.87
N LEU A 93 19.76 -13.75 -8.72
CA LEU A 93 19.55 -12.76 -9.79
C LEU A 93 20.28 -11.43 -9.57
N GLU A 94 20.81 -11.20 -8.39
CA GLU A 94 21.53 -9.98 -8.04
C GLU A 94 22.93 -10.03 -8.67
N MET A 95 23.16 -9.11 -9.61
CA MET A 95 24.49 -8.87 -10.14
C MET A 95 25.21 -7.94 -9.16
N VAL A 96 26.07 -8.53 -8.33
CA VAL A 96 26.96 -7.80 -7.44
C VAL A 96 28.26 -7.52 -8.20
N PRO A 97 28.84 -6.30 -8.12
CA PRO A 97 30.15 -6.02 -8.70
C PRO A 97 31.21 -7.03 -8.22
N THR A 98 32.15 -7.38 -9.09
CA THR A 98 33.16 -8.42 -8.80
C THR A 98 34.06 -8.09 -7.61
N ASP A 99 34.23 -6.81 -7.28
CA ASP A 99 34.99 -6.29 -6.14
C ASP A 99 34.22 -6.31 -4.81
N HIS A 100 32.91 -6.61 -4.84
CA HIS A 100 32.03 -6.71 -3.66
C HIS A 100 31.79 -8.16 -3.22
N VAL A 101 32.50 -9.13 -3.80
CA VAL A 101 32.35 -10.55 -3.51
C VAL A 101 33.72 -11.15 -3.19
N ILE A 102 33.75 -12.07 -2.24
CA ILE A 102 34.90 -12.93 -1.99
C ILE A 102 34.44 -14.37 -1.77
N GLU A 103 35.25 -15.32 -2.22
CA GLU A 103 35.05 -16.74 -1.96
C GLU A 103 36.17 -17.28 -1.07
N GLY A 104 35.82 -18.16 -0.15
CA GLY A 104 36.77 -18.77 0.77
C GLY A 104 36.10 -19.49 1.93
N THR A 105 36.94 -20.02 2.83
CA THR A 105 36.51 -20.74 4.03
C THR A 105 36.42 -19.79 5.22
N LEU A 106 35.31 -19.84 5.96
CA LEU A 106 35.07 -19.06 7.17
C LEU A 106 34.68 -19.99 8.33
N ARG A 107 35.13 -19.65 9.54
CA ARG A 107 34.59 -20.20 10.79
C ARG A 107 33.44 -19.34 11.28
N LEU A 108 32.22 -19.81 11.04
CA LEU A 108 30.98 -19.15 11.40
C LEU A 108 30.56 -19.55 12.82
N GLY A 109 30.20 -18.57 13.64
CA GLY A 109 29.59 -18.75 14.96
C GLY A 109 28.10 -18.36 14.92
N PHE A 110 27.20 -19.29 15.25
CA PHE A 110 25.76 -19.07 15.34
C PHE A 110 25.29 -19.06 16.80
N PHE A 111 24.75 -17.93 17.25
CA PHE A 111 24.32 -17.71 18.63
C PHE A 111 22.80 -17.63 18.74
N GLU A 112 22.27 -18.04 19.90
CA GLU A 112 20.85 -17.88 20.23
C GLU A 112 20.50 -16.41 20.51
N ASP A 113 19.31 -15.99 20.13
CA ASP A 113 18.75 -14.68 20.47
C ASP A 113 18.32 -14.67 21.95
N VAL A 114 19.29 -14.44 22.85
CA VAL A 114 19.07 -14.27 24.29
C VAL A 114 18.99 -12.80 24.69
N SER A 115 18.68 -12.52 25.96
CA SER A 115 18.74 -11.14 26.46
C SER A 115 20.15 -10.57 26.30
N GLY A 116 20.25 -9.31 25.87
CA GLY A 116 21.53 -8.64 25.61
C GLY A 116 22.56 -8.79 26.74
N PRO A 117 22.19 -8.57 28.02
CA PRO A 117 23.14 -8.68 29.13
C PRO A 117 23.72 -10.10 29.29
N THR A 118 22.95 -11.12 28.95
CA THR A 118 23.35 -12.54 29.05
C THR A 118 24.08 -13.06 27.80
N HIS A 119 24.15 -12.27 26.72
CA HIS A 119 24.72 -12.75 25.47
C HIS A 119 26.23 -13.06 25.62
N PRO A 120 26.70 -14.25 25.22
CA PRO A 120 28.07 -14.68 25.48
C PRO A 120 29.11 -13.94 24.61
N PHE A 121 28.75 -13.57 23.38
CA PHE A 121 29.60 -12.78 22.49
C PHE A 121 29.30 -11.29 22.67
N LYS A 122 30.28 -10.51 23.15
CA LYS A 122 30.26 -9.04 23.22
C LYS A 122 31.65 -8.50 22.90
N PRO A 123 31.84 -7.66 21.87
CA PRO A 123 33.11 -6.99 21.63
C PRO A 123 33.61 -6.26 22.88
N THR A 124 34.91 -6.05 22.99
CA THR A 124 35.55 -5.42 24.14
C THR A 124 36.07 -4.03 23.79
N ALA A 125 36.02 -3.10 24.73
CA ALA A 125 36.68 -1.81 24.64
C ALA A 125 38.22 -1.96 24.79
N PRO A 126 39.01 -0.94 24.46
CA PRO A 126 40.48 -1.00 24.56
C PRO A 126 41.03 -1.31 25.97
N ASP A 127 40.29 -0.99 27.01
CA ASP A 127 40.61 -1.26 28.43
C ASP A 127 40.10 -2.65 28.91
N GLY A 128 39.46 -3.42 28.02
CA GLY A 128 39.03 -4.80 28.25
C GLY A 128 37.60 -4.98 28.77
N HIS A 129 36.85 -3.92 29.06
CA HIS A 129 35.43 -4.07 29.44
C HIS A 129 34.57 -4.43 28.21
N ALA A 130 33.44 -5.10 28.42
CA ALA A 130 32.54 -5.47 27.33
C ALA A 130 31.75 -4.25 26.82
N LEU A 131 31.75 -4.02 25.52
CA LEU A 131 30.87 -3.05 24.86
C LEU A 131 29.42 -3.54 24.89
N ALA A 132 28.48 -2.60 24.85
CA ALA A 132 27.05 -2.88 24.87
C ALA A 132 26.51 -3.33 23.50
N LEU A 133 27.19 -4.26 22.83
CA LEU A 133 26.82 -4.80 21.52
C LEU A 133 26.80 -6.33 21.56
N CYS A 134 25.84 -6.96 20.90
CA CYS A 134 25.76 -8.41 20.80
C CYS A 134 25.06 -8.86 19.52
N PRO A 135 25.26 -10.11 19.06
CA PRO A 135 24.42 -10.69 18.02
C PRO A 135 22.94 -10.66 18.41
N ASN A 136 22.07 -10.39 17.43
CA ASN A 136 20.61 -10.49 17.55
C ASN A 136 20.01 -10.60 16.14
N ASP A 137 18.76 -11.06 15.98
CA ASP A 137 18.09 -11.18 14.66
C ASP A 137 18.36 -9.98 13.73
N GLY A 138 19.14 -10.25 12.69
CA GLY A 138 19.54 -9.33 11.64
C GLY A 138 20.97 -8.79 11.76
N CYS A 139 21.66 -8.92 12.90
CA CYS A 139 22.96 -8.31 13.12
C CYS A 139 23.97 -9.25 13.79
N GLY A 140 25.17 -9.28 13.22
CA GLY A 140 26.34 -9.99 13.73
C GLY A 140 27.63 -9.17 13.62
N PHE A 141 28.77 -9.85 13.67
CA PHE A 141 30.10 -9.25 13.72
C PHE A 141 31.06 -9.97 12.78
N LEU A 142 31.97 -9.22 12.17
CA LEU A 142 33.00 -9.72 11.27
C LEU A 142 34.36 -9.19 11.72
N LYS A 143 35.38 -10.04 11.76
CA LYS A 143 36.74 -9.56 12.02
C LYS A 143 37.23 -8.64 10.90
N LEU A 144 37.90 -7.55 11.29
CA LEU A 144 38.47 -6.58 10.35
C LEU A 144 39.41 -7.23 9.33
N GLU A 145 40.23 -8.20 9.74
CA GLU A 145 41.15 -8.92 8.85
C GLU A 145 40.45 -9.69 7.73
N VAL A 146 39.23 -10.18 7.99
CA VAL A 146 38.38 -10.84 6.99
C VAL A 146 37.73 -9.79 6.10
N ALA A 147 37.18 -8.71 6.69
CA ALA A 147 36.59 -7.60 5.95
C ALA A 147 37.58 -7.00 4.94
N LEU A 148 38.85 -6.81 5.34
CA LEU A 148 39.93 -6.31 4.49
C LEU A 148 40.29 -7.23 3.33
N ARG A 149 39.85 -8.50 3.31
CA ARG A 149 40.02 -9.37 2.14
C ARG A 149 39.08 -8.99 1.00
N ILE A 150 37.93 -8.38 1.30
CA ILE A 150 37.00 -7.89 0.28
C ILE A 150 37.58 -6.62 -0.38
N PRO A 151 37.78 -6.60 -1.71
CA PRO A 151 38.39 -5.46 -2.41
C PRO A 151 37.67 -4.14 -2.19
N ALA A 152 36.34 -4.10 -2.34
CA ALA A 152 35.54 -2.89 -2.15
C ALA A 152 35.68 -2.36 -0.72
N PHE A 153 35.57 -3.22 0.30
CA PHE A 153 35.72 -2.81 1.69
C PHE A 153 37.12 -2.26 1.97
N ARG A 154 38.17 -2.88 1.43
CA ARG A 154 39.55 -2.40 1.58
C ARG A 154 39.73 -0.99 1.04
N GLU A 155 39.13 -0.68 -0.12
CA GLU A 155 39.17 0.68 -0.69
C GLU A 155 38.49 1.70 0.24
N TYR A 156 37.29 1.40 0.76
CA TYR A 156 36.58 2.27 1.71
C TYR A 156 37.37 2.46 3.01
N PHE A 157 37.91 1.39 3.58
CA PHE A 157 38.71 1.45 4.80
C PHE A 157 39.96 2.32 4.60
N SER A 158 40.66 2.16 3.47
CA SER A 158 41.85 2.93 3.14
C SER A 158 41.53 4.41 2.92
N ALA A 159 40.40 4.71 2.26
CA ALA A 159 39.90 6.08 2.09
C ALA A 159 39.57 6.73 3.44
N TRP A 160 38.90 6.00 4.33
CA TRP A 160 38.58 6.49 5.68
C TRP A 160 39.84 6.77 6.51
N GLN A 161 40.82 5.86 6.52
CA GLN A 161 42.09 6.09 7.20
C GLN A 161 42.82 7.35 6.68
N ALA A 162 42.85 7.54 5.36
CA ALA A 162 43.44 8.73 4.76
C ALA A 162 42.68 10.01 5.15
N VAL A 163 41.36 9.95 5.31
CA VAL A 163 40.56 11.10 5.78
C VAL A 163 40.89 11.43 7.23
N GLN A 164 40.98 10.41 8.10
CA GLN A 164 41.37 10.60 9.50
C GLN A 164 42.79 11.16 9.64
N ALA A 165 43.72 10.77 8.76
CA ALA A 165 45.08 11.31 8.72
C ALA A 165 45.18 12.72 8.10
N GLY A 166 44.12 13.25 7.48
CA GLY A 166 44.16 14.52 6.74
C GLY A 166 44.84 14.42 5.37
N GLU A 167 45.12 13.21 4.88
CA GLU A 167 45.90 12.92 3.67
C GLU A 167 45.03 12.44 2.49
N ALA A 168 43.71 12.37 2.66
CA ALA A 168 42.80 11.86 1.62
C ALA A 168 42.72 12.76 0.38
N SER A 169 42.86 12.12 -0.78
CA SER A 169 42.51 12.68 -2.09
C SER A 169 41.00 13.00 -2.21
N GLN A 170 40.62 13.85 -3.16
CA GLN A 170 39.22 14.17 -3.39
C GLN A 170 38.38 12.93 -3.72
N LYS A 171 38.90 12.00 -4.55
CA LYS A 171 38.23 10.74 -4.87
C LYS A 171 37.93 9.91 -3.61
N GLN A 172 38.87 9.85 -2.67
CA GLN A 172 38.68 9.13 -1.40
C GLN A 172 37.64 9.83 -0.51
N ARG A 173 37.62 11.16 -0.49
CA ARG A 173 36.58 11.93 0.21
C ARG A 173 35.21 11.65 -0.38
N ASP A 174 35.08 11.73 -1.71
CA ASP A 174 33.82 11.47 -2.42
C ASP A 174 33.31 10.03 -2.22
N LEU A 175 34.23 9.06 -2.08
CA LEU A 175 33.90 7.66 -1.83
C LEU A 175 33.13 7.48 -0.52
N ILE A 176 33.55 8.18 0.54
CA ILE A 176 32.97 8.06 1.90
C ILE A 176 31.99 9.19 2.26
N ALA A 177 31.80 10.18 1.38
CA ALA A 177 30.91 11.33 1.60
C ALA A 177 29.42 11.04 1.34
N LYS A 178 29.00 9.78 1.24
CA LYS A 178 27.65 9.37 0.84
C LYS A 178 26.61 9.50 1.97
N ASP A 179 26.54 10.65 2.66
CA ASP A 179 25.40 10.93 3.55
C ASP A 179 24.17 11.34 2.73
N LYS A 180 23.00 10.88 3.16
CA LYS A 180 21.74 11.44 2.65
C LYS A 180 21.33 12.73 3.37
N GLY A 181 22.18 13.20 4.29
CA GLY A 181 21.97 14.40 5.07
C GLY A 181 20.90 14.21 6.14
N PRO A 182 20.38 15.32 6.69
CA PRO A 182 19.33 15.27 7.70
C PRO A 182 18.03 14.72 7.14
N THR A 183 17.21 14.19 8.04
CA THR A 183 15.91 13.60 7.70
C THR A 183 14.78 14.43 8.28
N ARG A 184 13.70 14.59 7.53
CA ARG A 184 12.48 15.23 8.04
C ARG A 184 11.64 14.24 8.86
N LEU A 185 10.73 14.78 9.67
CA LEU A 185 9.69 13.96 10.26
C LEU A 185 8.59 13.68 9.23
N ALA A 186 8.25 12.42 9.02
CA ALA A 186 7.20 12.07 8.07
C ALA A 186 5.82 12.39 8.67
N PRO A 187 4.86 12.97 7.91
CA PRO A 187 3.51 13.24 8.43
C PRO A 187 2.79 11.97 8.91
N GLN A 188 3.11 10.80 8.33
CA GLN A 188 2.57 9.52 8.77
C GLN A 188 3.00 9.15 10.21
N ALA A 189 4.08 9.74 10.73
CA ALA A 189 4.48 9.57 12.12
C ALA A 189 3.53 10.30 13.08
N LEU A 190 3.08 11.49 12.67
CA LEU A 190 2.27 12.40 13.48
C LEU A 190 0.77 12.12 13.40
N GLN A 191 0.27 11.48 12.34
CA GLN A 191 -1.17 11.20 12.18
C GLN A 191 -1.75 10.32 13.31
N HIS A 192 -0.91 9.62 14.07
CA HIS A 192 -1.35 8.75 15.17
C HIS A 192 -1.70 9.50 16.45
N PHE A 193 -1.33 10.77 16.56
CA PHE A 193 -1.47 11.57 17.78
C PHE A 193 -2.45 12.73 17.55
N PRO A 194 -3.24 13.10 18.57
CA PRO A 194 -4.19 14.20 18.48
C PRO A 194 -3.47 15.55 18.43
N ARG A 195 -4.13 16.59 17.88
CA ARG A 195 -3.63 17.97 17.94
C ARG A 195 -3.30 18.37 19.39
N ASP A 196 -2.16 19.04 19.57
CA ASP A 196 -1.69 19.54 20.87
C ASP A 196 -1.03 20.91 20.65
N GLU A 197 -1.50 21.92 21.36
CA GLU A 197 -1.09 23.32 21.15
C GLU A 197 0.40 23.53 21.42
N ALA A 198 0.95 22.88 22.45
CA ALA A 198 2.36 23.04 22.82
C ALA A 198 3.29 22.39 21.78
N ALA A 199 2.92 21.20 21.28
CA ALA A 199 3.67 20.54 20.22
C ALA A 199 3.51 21.24 18.85
N LEU A 200 2.38 21.91 18.59
CA LEU A 200 2.20 22.74 17.40
C LEU A 200 3.05 24.02 17.45
N GLN A 201 3.12 24.67 18.62
CA GLN A 201 4.00 25.82 18.82
C GLN A 201 5.49 25.43 18.65
N GLU A 202 5.89 24.25 19.15
CA GLU A 202 7.24 23.71 18.95
C GLU A 202 7.53 23.43 17.46
N ALA A 203 6.55 22.91 16.71
CA ALA A 203 6.65 22.74 15.26
C ALA A 203 6.83 24.09 14.55
N HIS A 204 6.04 25.09 14.93
CA HIS A 204 6.14 26.44 14.40
C HIS A 204 7.54 27.03 14.60
N GLU A 205 8.11 26.91 15.79
CA GLU A 205 9.48 27.36 16.09
C GLU A 205 10.55 26.60 15.30
N ALA A 206 10.36 25.30 15.07
CA ALA A 206 11.22 24.52 14.19
C ALA A 206 11.12 25.02 12.74
N MET A 207 9.90 25.32 12.27
CA MET A 207 9.64 25.85 10.95
C MET A 207 10.29 27.24 10.75
N GLN A 208 10.16 28.16 11.71
CA GLN A 208 10.79 29.48 11.63
C GLN A 208 12.31 29.41 11.52
N ARG A 209 12.96 28.55 12.32
CA ARG A 209 14.41 28.30 12.22
C ARG A 209 14.80 27.74 10.85
N ARG A 210 13.97 26.85 10.29
CA ARG A 210 14.20 26.29 8.94
C ARG A 210 14.10 27.37 7.87
N LEU A 211 13.07 28.23 7.93
CA LEU A 211 12.87 29.34 6.99
C LEU A 211 14.08 30.28 6.94
N GLN A 212 14.67 30.60 8.11
CA GLN A 212 15.88 31.45 8.20
C GLN A 212 17.12 30.81 7.58
N ALA A 213 17.16 29.48 7.49
CA ALA A 213 18.30 28.70 6.98
C ALA A 213 18.06 28.12 5.58
N LEU A 214 17.08 28.64 4.83
CA LEU A 214 16.80 28.16 3.48
C LEU A 214 17.84 28.65 2.46
N PRO A 215 18.20 27.80 1.47
CA PRO A 215 18.98 28.24 0.32
C PRO A 215 18.14 29.19 -0.56
N SER A 216 18.82 29.96 -1.43
CA SER A 216 18.18 30.93 -2.34
C SER A 216 17.27 30.29 -3.39
N GLU A 217 17.53 29.04 -3.78
CA GLU A 217 16.69 28.27 -4.70
C GLU A 217 16.15 27.02 -3.99
N LEU A 218 14.83 26.81 -4.07
CA LEU A 218 14.14 25.71 -3.44
C LEU A 218 13.57 24.76 -4.49
N SER A 219 13.80 23.46 -4.30
CA SER A 219 13.10 22.45 -5.09
C SER A 219 11.64 22.32 -4.65
N GLN A 220 10.75 21.93 -5.56
CA GLN A 220 9.36 21.58 -5.19
C GLN A 220 9.29 20.47 -4.13
N LEU A 221 10.28 19.56 -4.14
CA LEU A 221 10.40 18.54 -3.10
C LEU A 221 10.64 19.18 -1.74
N THR A 222 11.57 20.13 -1.62
CA THR A 222 11.81 20.85 -0.37
C THR A 222 10.57 21.59 0.12
N LEU A 223 9.81 22.24 -0.78
CA LEU A 223 8.56 22.91 -0.43
C LEU A 223 7.49 21.95 0.07
N TYR A 224 7.27 20.83 -0.64
CA TYR A 224 6.36 19.77 -0.18
C TYR A 224 6.77 19.22 1.19
N GLU A 225 8.06 19.05 1.42
CA GLU A 225 8.60 18.55 2.67
C GLU A 225 8.39 19.53 3.83
N LEU A 226 8.66 20.82 3.62
CA LEU A 226 8.39 21.86 4.61
C LEU A 226 6.89 21.92 4.92
N ALA A 227 6.03 21.93 3.89
CA ALA A 227 4.58 21.98 4.05
C ALA A 227 4.05 20.79 4.86
N THR A 228 4.60 19.59 4.69
CA THR A 228 4.06 18.38 5.32
C THR A 228 4.72 17.99 6.64
N SER A 229 5.90 18.53 6.97
CA SER A 229 6.66 18.16 8.18
C SER A 229 6.80 19.28 9.22
N GLY A 230 6.43 20.53 8.89
CA GLY A 230 6.51 21.67 9.81
C GLY A 230 7.88 21.91 10.41
N GLY A 231 8.94 21.70 9.62
CA GLY A 231 10.31 22.01 10.00
C GLY A 231 10.99 21.04 10.98
N TYR A 232 10.30 20.00 11.45
CA TYR A 232 10.92 18.95 12.26
C TYR A 232 12.04 18.25 11.49
N GLN A 233 13.23 18.21 12.10
CA GLN A 233 14.46 17.68 11.51
C GLN A 233 15.12 16.71 12.48
N GLY A 234 15.60 15.60 11.96
CA GLY A 234 16.29 14.56 12.71
C GLY A 234 17.46 14.01 11.93
N GLN A 235 18.08 13.00 12.52
CA GLN A 235 19.19 12.25 11.95
C GLN A 235 18.78 10.81 11.69
N ARG A 236 19.58 10.12 10.87
CA ARG A 236 19.35 8.72 10.54
C ARG A 236 20.53 7.88 10.96
N VAL A 237 20.23 6.78 11.64
CA VAL A 237 21.22 5.80 12.05
C VAL A 237 20.83 4.43 11.50
N ARG A 238 21.82 3.66 11.04
CA ARG A 238 21.64 2.23 10.80
C ARG A 238 21.49 1.57 12.17
N ALA A 239 20.34 0.97 12.43
CA ALA A 239 20.05 0.41 13.75
C ALA A 239 20.81 -0.92 13.94
N VAL A 240 21.50 -1.02 15.07
CA VAL A 240 22.16 -2.25 15.54
C VAL A 240 21.69 -2.57 16.97
N PRO A 241 21.75 -3.82 17.44
CA PRO A 241 21.28 -4.19 18.78
C PRO A 241 22.24 -3.70 19.88
N ALA A 242 21.67 -3.05 20.90
CA ALA A 242 22.35 -2.78 22.16
C ALA A 242 22.12 -3.93 23.14
N ALA A 243 23.18 -4.30 23.85
CA ALA A 243 23.18 -5.39 24.83
C ALA A 243 22.69 -4.95 26.22
N ASP A 244 22.44 -3.66 26.43
CA ASP A 244 21.87 -3.08 27.64
C ASP A 244 20.54 -2.36 27.35
N ASP A 245 20.12 -1.47 28.24
CA ASP A 245 18.89 -0.68 28.14
C ASP A 245 19.10 0.71 27.54
N LYS A 246 20.28 1.02 26.99
CA LYS A 246 20.62 2.34 26.45
C LYS A 246 20.65 2.41 24.93
N VAL A 247 20.30 3.60 24.43
CA VAL A 247 20.52 3.98 23.03
C VAL A 247 21.90 4.62 22.93
N HIS A 248 22.81 4.03 22.18
CA HIS A 248 24.16 4.57 21.97
C HIS A 248 24.25 5.29 20.64
N LEU A 249 24.49 6.61 20.68
CA LEU A 249 24.59 7.45 19.50
C LEU A 249 26.03 7.94 19.26
N PRO A 250 26.60 7.71 18.07
CA PRO A 250 27.92 8.21 17.72
C PRO A 250 27.92 9.74 17.62
N SER A 251 29.10 10.37 17.70
CA SER A 251 29.30 11.83 17.68
C SER A 251 28.65 12.54 16.48
N GLU A 252 28.64 11.89 15.32
CA GLU A 252 28.09 12.41 14.07
C GLU A 252 26.56 12.53 14.10
N ARG A 253 25.90 11.82 15.04
CA ARG A 253 24.44 11.64 15.09
C ARG A 253 23.81 12.09 16.41
N SER A 254 24.63 12.43 17.42
CA SER A 254 24.21 12.88 18.75
C SER A 254 24.20 14.39 18.93
N GLN A 255 24.80 15.19 18.05
CA GLN A 255 24.99 16.64 18.22
C GLN A 255 23.74 17.42 18.66
N ALA A 256 22.58 17.14 18.05
CA ALA A 256 21.32 17.80 18.40
C ALA A 256 20.81 17.40 19.80
N PHE A 257 21.06 16.15 20.19
CA PHE A 257 20.74 15.65 21.54
C PHE A 257 21.71 16.23 22.57
N ASP A 258 23.02 16.21 22.31
CA ASP A 258 24.02 16.77 23.22
C ASP A 258 23.80 18.27 23.47
N ALA A 259 23.27 19.00 22.49
CA ALA A 259 22.98 20.43 22.62
C ALA A 259 21.65 20.73 23.34
N ALA A 260 20.62 19.90 23.15
CA ALA A 260 19.27 20.19 23.61
C ALA A 260 18.85 19.43 24.89
N GLY A 261 19.40 18.23 25.11
CA GLY A 261 18.96 17.31 26.16
C GLY A 261 17.52 16.82 25.98
N GLY A 262 16.96 16.26 27.05
CA GLY A 262 15.58 15.79 27.12
C GLY A 262 15.33 14.45 26.40
N ALA A 263 14.05 14.05 26.32
CA ALA A 263 13.66 12.78 25.73
C ALA A 263 13.97 12.73 24.22
N LEU A 264 14.57 11.62 23.76
CA LEU A 264 14.91 11.39 22.37
C LEU A 264 13.76 10.67 21.65
N LEU A 265 13.24 11.24 20.57
CA LEU A 265 12.24 10.58 19.74
C LEU A 265 12.93 9.65 18.73
N ILE A 266 12.51 8.38 18.71
CA ILE A 266 13.00 7.39 17.74
C ILE A 266 11.83 6.90 16.87
N GLY A 267 11.97 7.11 15.57
CA GLY A 267 11.03 6.72 14.52
C GLY A 267 11.52 5.57 13.65
N LYS A 268 10.60 4.71 13.20
CA LYS A 268 10.85 3.70 12.16
C LYS A 268 9.74 3.68 11.10
N PRO A 269 9.99 4.23 9.89
CA PRO A 269 9.11 4.08 8.74
C PRO A 269 9.01 2.62 8.26
N PRO A 270 7.89 2.21 7.62
CA PRO A 270 6.64 2.97 7.53
C PRO A 270 6.00 3.16 8.91
N TYR A 271 5.29 4.27 9.09
CA TYR A 271 4.52 4.57 10.29
C TYR A 271 3.11 3.99 10.17
N ASP A 272 3.03 2.69 9.85
CA ASP A 272 1.76 1.94 9.77
C ASP A 272 1.18 1.62 11.16
N LYS A 273 1.94 1.94 12.22
CA LYS A 273 1.54 2.03 13.63
C LYS A 273 2.30 3.15 14.31
N GLU A 274 2.14 3.32 15.63
CA GLU A 274 2.88 4.29 16.46
C GLU A 274 4.37 3.93 16.61
N ASN A 275 5.13 4.04 15.52
CA ASN A 275 6.56 3.75 15.49
C ASN A 275 7.45 4.95 15.85
N LEU A 276 6.86 6.12 16.13
CA LEU A 276 7.56 7.28 16.68
C LEU A 276 7.31 7.28 18.18
N LEU A 277 8.31 6.90 18.96
CA LEU A 277 8.18 6.75 20.42
C LEU A 277 9.40 7.38 21.11
N PRO A 278 9.21 8.03 22.27
CA PRO A 278 10.27 8.65 23.04
C PRO A 278 11.08 7.62 23.82
N VAL A 279 12.36 7.92 23.99
CA VAL A 279 13.30 7.27 24.91
C VAL A 279 13.70 8.32 25.96
N PRO A 280 13.62 8.01 27.26
CA PRO A 280 14.04 8.93 28.31
C PRO A 280 15.51 9.35 28.17
N GLU A 281 15.84 10.55 28.64
CA GLU A 281 17.18 11.14 28.50
C GLU A 281 18.26 10.26 29.16
N GLU A 282 17.95 9.70 30.33
CA GLU A 282 18.83 8.82 31.11
C GLU A 282 19.18 7.51 30.40
N HIS A 283 18.41 7.12 29.38
CA HIS A 283 18.63 5.94 28.56
C HIS A 283 19.34 6.25 27.24
N VAL A 284 19.84 7.47 27.04
CA VAL A 284 20.63 7.85 25.87
C VAL A 284 22.08 8.04 26.30
N ALA A 285 22.98 7.35 25.61
CA ALA A 285 24.43 7.42 25.83
C ALA A 285 25.13 7.98 24.59
N THR A 286 25.99 8.97 24.78
CA THR A 286 26.72 9.64 23.67
C THR A 286 28.22 9.72 23.95
N VAL A 287 28.99 10.02 22.90
CA VAL A 287 30.44 10.25 23.02
C VAL A 287 30.74 11.42 23.96
N ALA A 288 29.91 12.47 23.96
CA ALA A 288 30.06 13.61 24.86
C ALA A 288 29.92 13.23 26.35
N GLN A 289 29.24 12.11 26.64
CA GLN A 289 29.08 11.53 27.97
C GLN A 289 30.15 10.46 28.29
N SER A 290 31.21 10.35 27.46
CA SER A 290 32.28 9.34 27.58
C SER A 290 31.80 7.89 27.45
N ASP A 291 30.76 7.63 26.65
CA ASP A 291 30.28 6.27 26.39
C ASP A 291 31.16 5.51 25.39
N ALA A 292 31.75 4.39 25.83
CA ALA A 292 32.68 3.60 25.03
C ALA A 292 32.02 2.91 23.82
N THR A 293 30.74 2.54 23.92
CA THR A 293 30.02 1.91 22.81
C THR A 293 29.73 2.93 21.70
N ALA A 294 29.29 4.14 22.05
CA ALA A 294 29.12 5.24 21.14
C ALA A 294 30.44 5.62 20.44
N GLU A 295 31.55 5.70 21.19
CA GLU A 295 32.87 5.97 20.65
C GLU A 295 33.33 4.85 19.66
N PHE A 296 33.09 3.59 20.01
CA PHE A 296 33.38 2.47 19.12
C PHE A 296 32.58 2.56 17.81
N LEU A 297 31.29 2.91 17.86
CA LEU A 297 30.45 3.07 16.67
C LEU A 297 30.85 4.27 15.79
N SER A 298 31.42 5.32 16.37
CA SER A 298 32.04 6.44 15.63
C SER A 298 33.24 6.01 14.79
N GLN A 299 33.85 4.86 15.08
CA GLN A 299 35.05 4.35 14.40
C GLN A 299 34.83 3.04 13.63
N SER A 300 33.66 2.43 13.74
CA SER A 300 33.40 1.10 13.20
C SER A 300 32.60 1.12 11.91
N PHE A 301 32.97 0.26 10.96
CA PHE A 301 32.17 0.04 9.76
C PHE A 301 31.07 -0.99 9.99
N GLY A 302 29.96 -0.85 9.28
CA GLY A 302 28.95 -1.88 9.11
C GLY A 302 28.94 -2.42 7.67
N ILE A 303 28.50 -3.67 7.49
CA ILE A 303 28.37 -4.29 6.17
C ILE A 303 27.00 -4.96 6.09
N GLN A 304 26.18 -4.59 5.11
CA GLN A 304 25.02 -5.41 4.75
C GLN A 304 25.49 -6.56 3.87
N TYR A 305 25.23 -7.79 4.27
CA TYR A 305 25.82 -8.97 3.63
C TYR A 305 24.79 -10.03 3.26
N SER A 306 25.20 -10.89 2.33
CA SER A 306 24.65 -12.24 2.20
C SER A 306 25.79 -13.23 2.05
N TYR A 307 25.65 -14.42 2.64
CA TYR A 307 26.60 -15.51 2.57
C TYR A 307 25.89 -16.76 2.05
N THR A 308 26.46 -17.42 1.05
CA THR A 308 26.00 -18.74 0.59
C THR A 308 27.22 -19.66 0.56
N GLY A 309 27.13 -20.79 1.24
CA GLY A 309 28.25 -21.73 1.35
C GLY A 309 27.81 -23.16 1.62
N PHE A 310 28.80 -24.02 1.75
CA PHE A 310 28.64 -25.43 2.11
C PHE A 310 29.12 -25.64 3.55
N ASP A 311 28.47 -26.51 4.31
CA ASP A 311 29.04 -27.01 5.56
C ASP A 311 30.12 -28.04 5.21
N ASP A 312 31.39 -27.68 5.43
CA ASP A 312 32.54 -28.52 5.08
C ASP A 312 32.61 -29.79 5.95
N ARG A 313 31.81 -29.87 7.01
CA ARG A 313 31.76 -31.02 7.93
C ARG A 313 30.61 -31.98 7.63
N SER A 314 29.69 -31.65 6.71
CA SER A 314 28.48 -32.46 6.48
C SER A 314 28.69 -33.66 5.53
N GLY A 315 29.92 -33.95 5.10
CA GLY A 315 30.27 -35.13 4.32
C GLY A 315 30.05 -35.01 2.80
N SER A 316 29.83 -36.15 2.13
CA SER A 316 29.81 -36.25 0.66
C SER A 316 28.60 -35.58 0.00
N ASP A 317 27.49 -35.44 0.72
CA ASP A 317 26.32 -34.69 0.27
C ASP A 317 26.28 -33.34 1.00
N ALA A 318 27.25 -32.48 0.68
CA ALA A 318 27.48 -31.23 1.39
C ALA A 318 26.19 -30.40 1.51
N GLU A 319 25.82 -30.05 2.75
CA GLU A 319 24.68 -29.22 3.07
C GLU A 319 24.99 -27.79 2.66
N MET A 320 24.03 -27.13 2.02
CA MET A 320 24.15 -25.72 1.70
C MET A 320 23.43 -24.87 2.73
N LEU A 321 24.01 -23.72 3.02
CA LEU A 321 23.41 -22.70 3.86
C LEU A 321 23.34 -21.35 3.15
N HIS A 322 22.39 -20.54 3.59
CA HIS A 322 22.36 -19.13 3.26
C HIS A 322 22.08 -18.27 4.49
N SER A 323 22.96 -17.31 4.74
CA SER A 323 22.81 -16.28 5.77
C SER A 323 22.70 -14.89 5.16
N LYS A 324 21.98 -13.99 5.82
CA LYS A 324 21.95 -12.56 5.47
C LYS A 324 21.74 -11.73 6.72
N GLY A 325 22.28 -10.51 6.71
CA GLY A 325 22.11 -9.57 7.81
C GLY A 325 22.97 -8.32 7.64
N MET A 326 23.25 -7.68 8.76
CA MET A 326 24.28 -6.67 8.96
C MET A 326 25.44 -7.27 9.76
N LEU A 327 26.67 -6.88 9.46
CA LEU A 327 27.87 -7.21 10.23
C LEU A 327 28.52 -5.92 10.70
N ILE A 328 28.77 -5.80 12.00
CA ILE A 328 29.66 -4.78 12.56
C ILE A 328 31.09 -5.28 12.40
N VAL A 329 31.96 -4.48 11.79
CA VAL A 329 33.37 -4.85 11.59
C VAL A 329 34.16 -4.51 12.84
N VAL A 330 34.80 -5.53 13.43
CA VAL A 330 35.47 -5.43 14.73
C VAL A 330 36.98 -5.68 14.55
N PRO A 331 37.86 -4.76 15.03
CA PRO A 331 39.30 -5.03 15.08
C PRO A 331 39.64 -6.20 16.00
N SER A 332 40.70 -6.95 15.69
CA SER A 332 41.05 -8.17 16.45
C SER A 332 41.35 -7.90 17.93
N LYS A 333 41.84 -6.69 18.27
CA LYS A 333 42.05 -6.25 19.67
C LYS A 333 40.74 -6.08 20.48
N ASN A 334 39.62 -5.83 19.79
CA ASN A 334 38.29 -5.69 20.38
C ASN A 334 37.49 -7.00 20.29
N TRP A 335 38.04 -8.04 19.64
CA TRP A 335 37.38 -9.34 19.51
C TRP A 335 37.46 -10.13 20.82
N PRO A 336 36.40 -10.80 21.27
CA PRO A 336 36.43 -11.48 22.56
C PRO A 336 37.37 -12.70 22.52
N ALA A 337 38.23 -12.84 23.53
CA ALA A 337 39.27 -13.88 23.57
C ALA A 337 38.70 -15.31 23.49
N ASN A 338 37.56 -15.57 24.12
CA ASN A 338 36.89 -16.89 24.11
C ASN A 338 36.40 -17.32 22.72
N PHE A 339 36.35 -16.40 21.76
CA PHE A 339 35.91 -16.65 20.38
C PHE A 339 36.99 -16.31 19.36
N ALA A 340 38.27 -16.33 19.77
CA ALA A 340 39.41 -15.95 18.92
C ALA A 340 39.51 -16.76 17.63
N ASP A 341 39.04 -18.01 17.60
CA ASP A 341 39.06 -18.87 16.41
C ASP A 341 37.89 -18.63 15.44
N MET A 342 36.89 -17.82 15.81
CA MET A 342 35.77 -17.49 14.93
C MET A 342 36.12 -16.32 14.01
N ASP A 343 35.62 -16.34 12.77
CA ASP A 343 35.83 -15.27 11.79
C ASP A 343 34.61 -14.34 11.72
N LEU A 344 33.42 -14.90 11.93
CA LEU A 344 32.12 -14.24 11.85
C LEU A 344 31.20 -14.79 12.95
N ALA A 345 30.51 -13.89 13.67
CA ALA A 345 29.57 -14.23 14.74
C ALA A 345 28.18 -13.66 14.44
N CYS A 346 27.16 -14.50 14.32
CA CYS A 346 25.81 -14.10 13.92
C CYS A 346 24.73 -14.74 14.79
N SER A 347 23.52 -14.19 14.70
CA SER A 347 22.35 -14.85 15.24
C SER A 347 22.00 -16.10 14.43
N LYS A 348 21.49 -17.14 15.08
CA LYS A 348 20.82 -18.27 14.40
C LYS A 348 19.64 -17.82 13.54
N GLU A 349 19.03 -16.69 13.83
CA GLU A 349 17.98 -16.12 12.99
C GLU A 349 18.51 -15.62 11.64
N ASP A 350 19.79 -15.23 11.55
CA ASP A 350 20.43 -14.78 10.31
C ASP A 350 20.57 -15.91 9.29
N LEU A 351 20.67 -17.17 9.76
CA LEU A 351 20.58 -18.35 8.92
C LEU A 351 19.15 -18.48 8.39
N LYS A 352 19.00 -18.20 7.09
CA LYS A 352 17.68 -18.13 6.45
C LYS A 352 17.29 -19.43 5.76
N THR A 353 18.26 -20.19 5.25
CA THR A 353 18.05 -21.50 4.64
C THR A 353 19.18 -22.45 5.02
N LEU A 354 18.83 -23.73 5.15
CA LEU A 354 19.76 -24.84 5.35
C LEU A 354 19.17 -26.06 4.64
N SER A 355 19.96 -26.80 3.87
CA SER A 355 19.43 -27.83 2.95
C SER A 355 18.57 -28.90 3.64
N ARG A 356 18.86 -29.24 4.90
CA ARG A 356 18.05 -30.22 5.67
C ARG A 356 16.67 -29.72 6.11
N TRP A 357 16.36 -28.43 6.00
CA TRP A 357 15.09 -27.84 6.43
C TRP A 357 13.95 -28.02 5.41
N THR A 358 13.60 -29.27 5.10
CA THR A 358 12.60 -29.63 4.07
C THR A 358 11.15 -29.53 4.55
N THR A 359 10.90 -29.77 5.84
CA THR A 359 9.55 -29.74 6.44
C THR A 359 9.32 -28.55 7.37
N GLY A 360 10.38 -27.87 7.78
CA GLY A 360 10.35 -26.75 8.72
C GLY A 360 11.76 -26.28 9.05
N ARG A 361 11.88 -25.15 9.77
CA ARG A 361 13.17 -24.56 10.17
C ARG A 361 13.52 -24.98 11.60
N ASP A 362 14.44 -25.93 11.74
CA ASP A 362 14.99 -26.33 13.03
C ASP A 362 16.29 -25.58 13.31
N ARG A 363 16.16 -24.40 13.94
CA ARG A 363 17.30 -23.56 14.33
C ARG A 363 17.97 -24.04 15.62
N SER A 364 17.23 -24.71 16.49
CA SER A 364 17.79 -25.32 17.70
C SER A 364 18.89 -26.31 17.38
N ALA A 365 18.71 -27.12 16.32
CA ALA A 365 19.70 -28.10 15.87
C ALA A 365 20.86 -27.53 15.03
N VAL A 366 20.97 -26.21 14.87
CA VAL A 366 22.13 -25.59 14.20
C VAL A 366 23.32 -25.59 15.16
N PRO A 367 24.48 -26.16 14.77
CA PRO A 367 25.66 -26.15 15.60
C PRO A 367 26.14 -24.72 15.85
N GLN A 368 26.73 -24.48 17.03
CA GLN A 368 27.24 -23.15 17.37
C GLN A 368 28.41 -22.76 16.46
N ASP A 369 29.29 -23.69 16.10
CA ASP A 369 30.39 -23.46 15.17
C ASP A 369 30.20 -24.25 13.87
N MET A 370 30.44 -23.58 12.74
CA MET A 370 30.35 -24.18 11.41
C MET A 370 31.53 -23.74 10.57
N LEU A 371 32.28 -24.71 10.02
CA LEU A 371 33.31 -24.44 9.03
C LEU A 371 32.64 -24.46 7.67
N SER A 372 32.70 -23.34 6.95
CA SER A 372 31.97 -23.22 5.69
C SER A 372 32.79 -22.57 4.60
N THR A 373 32.85 -23.25 3.44
CA THR A 373 33.43 -22.71 2.21
C THR A 373 32.32 -22.16 1.33
N GLY A 374 32.42 -20.89 0.96
CA GLY A 374 31.35 -20.21 0.24
C GLY A 374 31.70 -18.81 -0.23
N SER A 375 30.66 -18.08 -0.63
CA SER A 375 30.72 -16.72 -1.16
C SER A 375 30.10 -15.74 -0.16
N LEU A 376 30.92 -14.79 0.32
CA LEU A 376 30.47 -13.63 1.11
C LEU A 376 30.32 -12.43 0.16
N ARG A 377 29.11 -11.86 0.12
CA ARG A 377 28.73 -10.78 -0.80
C ARG A 377 28.32 -9.54 -0.04
N LEU A 378 28.85 -8.39 -0.44
CA LEU A 378 28.56 -7.09 0.13
C LEU A 378 27.46 -6.41 -0.69
N LYS A 379 26.42 -5.99 0.00
CA LYS A 379 25.29 -5.26 -0.58
C LYS A 379 25.37 -3.76 -0.29
N ASP A 380 25.83 -3.40 0.90
CA ASP A 380 25.99 -2.02 1.34
C ASP A 380 27.14 -1.93 2.35
N ILE A 381 27.85 -0.81 2.36
CA ILE A 381 28.89 -0.49 3.35
C ILE A 381 28.40 0.71 4.14
N VAL A 382 28.33 0.57 5.46
CA VAL A 382 27.90 1.61 6.39
C VAL A 382 29.15 2.21 7.02
N GLU A 383 29.38 3.50 6.78
CA GLU A 383 30.58 4.19 7.26
C GLU A 383 30.56 4.41 8.79
N PRO A 384 31.73 4.60 9.42
CA PRO A 384 31.83 4.99 10.82
C PRO A 384 30.98 6.21 11.17
N GLY A 385 30.37 6.20 12.35
CA GLY A 385 29.45 7.25 12.81
C GLY A 385 28.03 7.16 12.24
N ARG A 386 27.72 6.17 11.41
CA ARG A 386 26.37 5.98 10.82
C ARG A 386 25.53 4.94 11.55
N MET A 387 26.12 4.09 12.37
CA MET A 387 25.40 3.09 13.15
C MET A 387 25.00 3.65 14.51
N GLY A 388 23.81 3.29 15.00
CA GLY A 388 23.36 3.62 16.35
C GLY A 388 22.82 2.35 17.00
N ALA A 389 23.26 2.06 18.23
CA ALA A 389 22.78 0.90 18.95
C ALA A 389 21.50 1.23 19.70
N LEU A 390 20.47 0.40 19.53
CA LEU A 390 19.18 0.54 20.18
C LEU A 390 18.92 -0.70 21.05
N PRO A 391 18.36 -0.55 22.26
CA PRO A 391 18.01 -1.69 23.11
C PRO A 391 17.14 -2.68 22.36
N ILE A 392 17.39 -3.98 22.53
CA ILE A 392 16.58 -5.04 21.90
C ILE A 392 15.08 -4.83 22.18
N PRO A 393 14.62 -4.46 23.40
CA PRO A 393 13.21 -4.13 23.63
C PRO A 393 12.72 -2.95 22.77
N GLU A 394 13.50 -1.89 22.58
CA GLU A 394 13.15 -0.73 21.75
C GLU A 394 13.05 -1.10 20.26
N LEU A 395 13.92 -1.99 19.78
CA LEU A 395 13.86 -2.57 18.43
C LEU A 395 12.57 -3.39 18.24
N ARG A 396 12.24 -4.27 19.19
CA ARG A 396 11.03 -5.10 19.14
C ARG A 396 9.75 -4.27 19.23
N LYS A 397 9.70 -3.24 20.08
CA LYS A 397 8.57 -2.27 20.15
C LYS A 397 8.22 -1.68 18.78
N ARG A 398 9.23 -1.39 17.93
CA ARG A 398 9.06 -0.81 16.58
C ARG A 398 9.04 -1.84 15.45
N ASN A 399 9.00 -3.14 15.74
CA ASN A 399 9.08 -4.21 14.74
C ASN A 399 10.33 -4.10 13.83
N MET A 400 11.48 -3.71 14.39
CA MET A 400 12.75 -3.57 13.67
C MET A 400 13.49 -4.91 13.54
N ASP A 401 13.92 -5.21 12.33
CA ASP A 401 14.92 -6.23 12.01
C ASP A 401 16.27 -5.52 11.80
N THR A 402 17.31 -5.95 12.50
CA THR A 402 18.62 -5.27 12.43
C THR A 402 19.42 -5.64 11.16
N ASP A 403 18.73 -6.18 10.14
CA ASP A 403 19.30 -6.67 8.88
C ASP A 403 19.48 -5.57 7.81
N GLY A 404 19.39 -4.31 8.22
CA GLY A 404 19.50 -3.14 7.36
C GLY A 404 18.47 -2.06 7.63
N ASP A 405 17.71 -2.10 8.71
CA ASP A 405 16.78 -1.02 9.05
C ASP A 405 17.49 0.28 9.44
N ASP A 406 16.90 1.40 9.00
CA ASP A 406 17.25 2.74 9.49
C ASP A 406 16.31 3.12 10.65
N ALA A 407 16.89 3.60 11.76
CA ALA A 407 16.17 4.37 12.78
C ALA A 407 16.35 5.87 12.53
N PHE A 408 15.31 6.63 12.82
CA PHE A 408 15.27 8.08 12.66
C PHE A 408 15.21 8.70 14.04
N VAL A 409 16.22 9.49 14.40
CA VAL A 409 16.36 10.08 15.73
C VAL A 409 16.07 11.58 15.66
N TYR A 410 15.19 12.06 16.52
CA TYR A 410 14.76 13.45 16.59
C TYR A 410 14.98 13.95 18.02
N ALA A 411 15.83 14.97 18.18
CA ALA A 411 16.20 15.53 19.48
C ALA A 411 15.81 17.02 19.53
N GLY A 412 15.64 17.55 20.75
CA GLY A 412 15.24 18.94 20.97
C GLY A 412 13.76 19.23 20.68
N TYR A 413 12.90 18.22 20.85
CA TYR A 413 11.44 18.32 20.69
C TYR A 413 10.68 17.84 21.94
N PRO A 414 10.92 18.45 23.12
CA PRO A 414 10.33 18.00 24.38
C PRO A 414 8.79 18.08 24.42
N LYS A 415 8.15 19.02 23.72
CA LYS A 415 6.68 19.13 23.70
C LYS A 415 6.06 18.00 22.91
N LEU A 416 6.61 17.71 21.72
CA LEU A 416 6.18 16.55 20.94
C LEU A 416 6.44 15.24 21.69
N ALA A 417 7.59 15.10 22.36
CA ALA A 417 7.88 13.92 23.18
C ALA A 417 6.89 13.74 24.33
N ALA A 418 6.55 14.82 25.03
CA ALA A 418 5.57 14.79 26.13
C ALA A 418 4.16 14.40 25.65
N LEU A 419 3.72 14.93 24.50
CA LEU A 419 2.47 14.51 23.85
C LEU A 419 2.48 13.00 23.61
N ILE A 420 3.52 12.49 22.93
CA ILE A 420 3.57 11.07 22.55
C ILE A 420 3.61 10.18 23.79
N SER A 421 4.40 10.53 24.81
CA SER A 421 4.44 9.78 26.08
C SER A 421 3.07 9.67 26.73
N ARG A 422 2.32 10.78 26.80
CA ARG A 422 0.98 10.82 27.40
C ARG A 422 0.00 9.91 26.65
N GLU A 423 -0.06 10.05 25.32
CA GLU A 423 -0.98 9.27 24.48
C GLU A 423 -0.66 7.79 24.48
N MET A 424 0.62 7.44 24.52
CA MET A 424 1.05 6.05 24.56
C MET A 424 0.78 5.39 25.92
N ALA A 425 0.94 6.13 27.02
CA ALA A 425 0.59 5.63 28.35
C ALA A 425 -0.92 5.31 28.45
N ASP A 426 -1.80 6.20 27.96
CA ASP A 426 -3.25 5.94 27.90
C ASP A 426 -3.57 4.67 27.09
N ARG A 427 -2.98 4.56 25.89
CA ARG A 427 -3.21 3.41 25.01
C ARG A 427 -2.67 2.12 25.58
N GLU A 428 -1.54 2.12 26.27
CA GLU A 428 -0.97 0.92 26.87
C GLU A 428 -1.89 0.35 27.96
N VAL A 429 -2.51 1.20 28.78
CA VAL A 429 -3.52 0.80 29.77
C VAL A 429 -4.71 0.10 29.10
N ARG A 430 -5.16 0.61 27.95
CA ARG A 430 -6.32 0.07 27.20
C ARG A 430 -5.98 -1.18 26.37
N ARG A 431 -4.79 -1.23 25.77
CA ARG A 431 -4.33 -2.33 24.89
C ARG A 431 -3.91 -3.58 25.68
N GLY A 432 -3.40 -3.41 26.89
CA GLY A 432 -2.71 -4.48 27.61
C GLY A 432 -1.40 -4.89 26.94
N GLN A 433 -1.02 -6.16 27.05
CA GLN A 433 0.29 -6.62 26.56
C GLN A 433 0.45 -6.45 25.03
N PRO A 434 1.54 -5.84 24.56
CA PRO A 434 1.82 -5.68 23.13
C PRO A 434 1.91 -7.03 22.42
N ARG A 435 1.17 -7.19 21.32
CA ARG A 435 1.30 -8.33 20.40
C ARG A 435 1.93 -7.89 19.09
N SER A 436 2.70 -8.79 18.46
CA SER A 436 3.26 -8.55 17.14
C SER A 436 2.15 -8.45 16.10
N PHE A 437 2.23 -7.43 15.24
CA PHE A 437 1.35 -7.29 14.07
C PHE A 437 1.86 -8.05 12.83
N LYS A 438 3.06 -8.66 12.90
CA LYS A 438 3.60 -9.44 11.79
C LYS A 438 2.88 -10.80 11.76
N PRO A 439 2.39 -11.24 10.58
CA PRO A 439 1.86 -12.60 10.45
C PRO A 439 2.97 -13.63 10.74
N PRO A 440 2.62 -14.81 11.27
CA PRO A 440 3.58 -15.88 11.50
C PRO A 440 4.26 -16.28 10.19
N LYS A 441 5.54 -16.65 10.28
CA LYS A 441 6.29 -17.12 9.11
C LYS A 441 5.90 -18.55 8.79
N THR A 442 5.44 -18.79 7.56
CA THR A 442 5.18 -20.13 7.04
C THR A 442 6.44 -20.75 6.46
N ALA A 443 6.47 -22.08 6.44
CA ALA A 443 7.56 -22.90 5.94
C ALA A 443 6.94 -24.06 5.16
N THR A 444 6.40 -23.76 3.98
CA THR A 444 5.69 -24.74 3.16
C THR A 444 6.71 -25.60 2.41
N PRO A 445 6.68 -26.94 2.49
CA PRO A 445 7.60 -27.79 1.74
C PRO A 445 7.53 -27.49 0.24
N ALA A 446 8.69 -27.28 -0.39
CA ALA A 446 8.78 -27.19 -1.85
C ALA A 446 8.96 -28.58 -2.51
N ILE A 447 9.28 -29.58 -1.70
CA ILE A 447 9.47 -30.96 -2.11
C ILE A 447 8.19 -31.71 -1.77
N ASP A 448 7.61 -32.37 -2.76
CA ASP A 448 6.42 -33.20 -2.58
C ASP A 448 6.78 -34.39 -1.67
N PRO A 449 6.07 -34.58 -0.54
CA PRO A 449 6.39 -35.64 0.41
C PRO A 449 6.13 -37.04 -0.14
N ASP A 450 5.26 -37.19 -1.13
CA ASP A 450 4.83 -38.50 -1.66
C ASP A 450 5.79 -39.02 -2.73
N ASN A 451 6.37 -38.13 -3.55
CA ASN A 451 7.23 -38.52 -4.69
C ASN A 451 8.64 -37.90 -4.66
N GLY A 452 8.94 -37.00 -3.73
CA GLY A 452 10.25 -36.37 -3.58
C GLY A 452 10.59 -35.34 -4.67
N HIS A 453 9.66 -34.98 -5.55
CA HIS A 453 9.90 -34.03 -6.62
C HIS A 453 9.81 -32.57 -6.11
N TYR A 454 10.74 -31.74 -6.60
CA TYR A 454 10.73 -30.31 -6.33
C TYR A 454 9.67 -29.58 -7.17
N GLN A 455 8.79 -28.83 -6.51
CA GLN A 455 7.73 -28.05 -7.15
C GLN A 455 8.24 -26.67 -7.56
N ALA A 456 8.73 -26.56 -8.80
CA ALA A 456 9.33 -25.32 -9.31
C ALA A 456 8.34 -24.15 -9.53
N GLY A 457 7.06 -24.44 -9.80
CA GLY A 457 6.05 -23.42 -10.10
C GLY A 457 5.63 -22.63 -8.86
N ARG A 458 5.64 -21.29 -8.96
CA ARG A 458 5.35 -20.36 -7.85
C ARG A 458 4.17 -19.43 -8.12
N LEU A 459 3.23 -19.88 -8.94
CA LEU A 459 2.09 -19.05 -9.36
C LEU A 459 1.35 -18.44 -8.15
N SER A 460 1.06 -19.23 -7.12
CA SER A 460 0.35 -18.78 -5.91
C SER A 460 1.11 -17.68 -5.16
N GLU A 461 2.43 -17.81 -5.01
CA GLU A 461 3.26 -16.83 -4.30
C GLU A 461 3.38 -15.53 -5.10
N ILE A 462 3.52 -15.62 -6.43
CA ILE A 462 3.58 -14.45 -7.31
C ILE A 462 2.24 -13.69 -7.27
N MET A 463 1.12 -14.39 -7.36
CA MET A 463 -0.21 -13.77 -7.24
C MET A 463 -0.45 -13.20 -5.84
N SER A 464 0.08 -13.83 -4.79
CA SER A 464 0.02 -13.33 -3.42
C SER A 464 0.83 -12.05 -3.25
N LEU A 465 2.01 -11.94 -3.88
CA LEU A 465 2.78 -10.69 -3.90
C LEU A 465 2.00 -9.54 -4.55
N GLN A 466 1.36 -9.78 -5.70
CA GLN A 466 0.56 -8.76 -6.39
C GLN A 466 -0.63 -8.30 -5.53
N ARG A 467 -1.38 -9.25 -4.98
CA ARG A 467 -2.50 -8.97 -4.07
C ARG A 467 -2.02 -8.26 -2.80
N GLY A 468 -0.87 -8.67 -2.27
CA GLY A 468 -0.24 -8.04 -1.11
C GLY A 468 0.10 -6.58 -1.36
N GLY A 469 0.60 -6.24 -2.56
CA GLY A 469 0.83 -4.86 -2.98
C GLY A 469 -0.46 -4.02 -3.01
N GLN A 470 -1.56 -4.58 -3.51
CA GLN A 470 -2.88 -3.93 -3.53
C GLN A 470 -3.41 -3.69 -2.10
N ILE A 471 -3.36 -4.72 -1.25
CA ILE A 471 -3.79 -4.64 0.15
C ILE A 471 -2.99 -3.59 0.89
N MET A 472 -1.66 -3.59 0.75
CA MET A 472 -0.78 -2.61 1.40
C MET A 472 -1.18 -1.18 1.03
N GLY A 473 -1.47 -0.91 -0.25
CA GLY A 473 -1.92 0.40 -0.73
C GLY A 473 -3.30 0.82 -0.20
N ALA A 474 -4.28 -0.08 -0.31
CA ALA A 474 -5.66 0.15 0.15
C ALA A 474 -5.71 0.34 1.67
N ALA A 475 -5.11 -0.57 2.44
CA ALA A 475 -5.07 -0.51 3.89
C ALA A 475 -4.31 0.73 4.41
N SER A 476 -3.21 1.14 3.76
CA SER A 476 -2.51 2.38 4.15
C SER A 476 -3.36 3.63 3.92
N THR A 477 -4.11 3.66 2.82
CA THR A 477 -5.00 4.79 2.48
C THR A 477 -6.20 4.83 3.40
N LEU A 478 -6.81 3.68 3.66
CA LEU A 478 -7.90 3.52 4.61
C LEU A 478 -7.47 3.91 6.04
N ALA A 479 -6.29 3.47 6.51
CA ALA A 479 -5.77 3.85 7.82
C ALA A 479 -5.57 5.36 7.95
N ALA A 480 -5.00 6.01 6.93
CA ALA A 480 -4.81 7.46 6.93
C ALA A 480 -6.14 8.22 6.98
N ARG A 481 -7.13 7.82 6.16
CA ARG A 481 -8.47 8.42 6.19
C ARG A 481 -9.18 8.17 7.51
N PHE A 482 -9.12 6.95 8.02
CA PHE A 482 -9.72 6.55 9.29
C PHE A 482 -9.22 7.42 10.45
N MET A 483 -7.90 7.64 10.54
CA MET A 483 -7.35 8.49 11.61
C MET A 483 -7.60 9.98 11.41
N ALA A 484 -7.80 10.43 10.16
CA ALA A 484 -8.15 11.81 9.86
C ALA A 484 -9.61 12.14 10.19
N GLN A 485 -10.47 11.14 10.45
CA GLN A 485 -11.86 11.38 10.84
C GLN A 485 -11.95 12.05 12.23
N PRO A 486 -12.93 12.94 12.44
CA PRO A 486 -13.35 13.38 13.78
C PRO A 486 -13.66 12.18 14.69
N ASP A 487 -13.41 12.30 15.98
CA ASP A 487 -13.44 11.17 16.92
C ASP A 487 -14.77 10.41 16.93
N HIS A 488 -15.90 11.13 16.98
CA HIS A 488 -17.24 10.51 16.95
C HIS A 488 -17.52 9.71 15.66
N LEU A 489 -17.10 10.22 14.49
CA LEU A 489 -17.24 9.49 13.23
C LEU A 489 -16.30 8.28 13.20
N ARG A 490 -15.08 8.43 13.71
CA ARG A 490 -14.09 7.35 13.78
C ARG A 490 -14.58 6.20 14.65
N GLU A 491 -15.17 6.50 15.81
CA GLU A 491 -15.75 5.50 16.71
C GLU A 491 -16.96 4.78 16.09
N ALA A 492 -17.87 5.53 15.47
CA ALA A 492 -19.03 4.95 14.79
C ALA A 492 -18.58 4.03 13.63
N MET A 493 -17.64 4.50 12.80
CA MET A 493 -17.02 3.70 11.74
C MET A 493 -16.39 2.43 12.29
N ALA A 494 -15.62 2.53 13.38
CA ALA A 494 -14.96 1.39 13.99
C ALA A 494 -15.98 0.34 14.45
N ARG A 495 -17.04 0.75 15.14
CA ARG A 495 -18.13 -0.15 15.57
C ARG A 495 -18.77 -0.84 14.37
N ASN A 496 -19.08 -0.12 13.30
CA ASN A 496 -19.67 -0.72 12.10
C ASN A 496 -18.71 -1.69 11.39
N MET A 497 -17.41 -1.39 11.38
CA MET A 497 -16.39 -2.26 10.77
C MET A 497 -16.15 -3.57 11.55
N MET A 498 -16.50 -3.62 12.84
CA MET A 498 -16.43 -4.86 13.63
C MET A 498 -17.32 -5.96 13.03
N PHE A 499 -18.52 -5.59 12.57
CA PHE A 499 -19.48 -6.52 11.99
C PHE A 499 -19.02 -7.01 10.61
N GLY A 500 -18.95 -8.32 10.45
CA GLY A 500 -18.38 -8.98 9.30
C GLY A 500 -16.84 -9.08 9.32
N THR A 501 -16.18 -8.53 10.34
CA THR A 501 -14.74 -8.67 10.53
C THR A 501 -14.45 -9.58 11.72
N TYR A 502 -14.79 -9.10 12.93
CA TYR A 502 -14.60 -9.79 14.20
C TYR A 502 -15.91 -10.38 14.72
N ASP A 503 -17.01 -9.66 14.54
CA ASP A 503 -18.36 -10.10 14.91
C ASP A 503 -19.14 -10.59 13.68
N GLY A 504 -19.96 -11.62 13.86
CA GLY A 504 -20.78 -12.19 12.80
C GLY A 504 -21.04 -13.69 12.99
N ILE A 505 -21.78 -14.30 12.07
CA ILE A 505 -22.02 -15.74 12.10
C ILE A 505 -20.78 -16.48 11.62
N GLU A 506 -20.34 -17.51 12.34
CA GLU A 506 -19.29 -18.40 11.87
C GLU A 506 -19.68 -19.06 10.54
N ARG A 507 -18.74 -19.11 9.59
CA ARG A 507 -19.04 -19.59 8.22
C ARG A 507 -19.52 -21.05 8.22
N ASP A 508 -18.94 -21.88 9.07
CA ASP A 508 -19.30 -23.29 9.21
C ASP A 508 -20.70 -23.45 9.81
N LEU A 509 -21.05 -22.65 10.82
CA LEU A 509 -22.39 -22.60 11.38
C LEU A 509 -23.41 -22.19 10.32
N ARG A 510 -23.16 -21.09 9.59
CA ARG A 510 -24.05 -20.61 8.52
C ARG A 510 -24.26 -21.65 7.44
N ASN A 511 -23.17 -22.24 6.92
CA ASN A 511 -23.24 -23.22 5.84
C ASN A 511 -23.92 -24.51 6.32
N GLY A 512 -23.59 -24.97 7.53
CA GLY A 512 -24.20 -26.14 8.14
C GLY A 512 -25.71 -25.96 8.34
N LEU A 513 -26.14 -24.78 8.78
CA LEU A 513 -27.56 -24.45 8.90
C LEU A 513 -28.26 -24.45 7.54
N ARG A 514 -27.68 -23.86 6.50
CA ARG A 514 -28.27 -23.90 5.14
C ARG A 514 -28.48 -25.34 4.66
N VAL A 515 -27.44 -26.17 4.78
CA VAL A 515 -27.52 -27.59 4.38
C VAL A 515 -28.55 -28.35 5.22
N ALA A 516 -28.62 -28.09 6.53
CA ALA A 516 -29.55 -28.77 7.42
C ALA A 516 -31.02 -28.38 7.17
N LEU A 517 -31.28 -27.12 6.80
CA LEU A 517 -32.63 -26.62 6.49
C LEU A 517 -33.11 -27.10 5.11
N ASP A 518 -32.23 -27.13 4.10
CA ASP A 518 -32.56 -27.60 2.75
C ASP A 518 -32.79 -29.13 2.66
N SER A 519 -32.36 -29.89 3.67
CA SER A 519 -32.52 -31.36 3.71
C SER A 519 -33.95 -31.78 4.10
N LYS A 520 -34.57 -32.64 3.27
CA LYS A 520 -35.90 -33.23 3.53
C LYS A 520 -35.95 -34.08 4.82
N ALA A 521 -34.82 -34.61 5.26
CA ALA A 521 -34.68 -35.35 6.51
C ALA A 521 -33.58 -34.70 7.35
N ARG A 522 -33.98 -34.08 8.46
CA ARG A 522 -33.06 -33.39 9.37
C ARG A 522 -32.40 -34.40 10.28
N ASP A 523 -31.08 -34.48 10.26
CA ASP A 523 -30.31 -35.25 11.22
C ASP A 523 -30.35 -34.53 12.59
N PRO A 524 -30.97 -35.12 13.63
CA PRO A 524 -31.05 -34.51 14.95
C PRO A 524 -29.69 -34.24 15.59
N GLN A 525 -28.68 -35.06 15.26
CA GLN A 525 -27.32 -34.89 15.79
C GLN A 525 -26.68 -33.63 15.20
N VAL A 526 -26.77 -33.44 13.88
CA VAL A 526 -26.25 -32.25 13.19
C VAL A 526 -26.91 -30.97 13.72
N LEU A 527 -28.23 -30.97 13.93
CA LEU A 527 -28.92 -29.82 14.51
C LEU A 527 -28.47 -29.52 15.95
N THR A 528 -28.20 -30.55 16.75
CA THR A 528 -27.68 -30.39 18.12
C THR A 528 -26.29 -29.75 18.11
N GLU A 529 -25.42 -30.17 17.20
CA GLU A 529 -24.08 -29.59 17.03
C GLU A 529 -24.13 -28.12 16.56
N LEU A 530 -24.96 -27.82 15.56
CA LEU A 530 -25.14 -26.45 15.06
C LEU A 530 -25.75 -25.52 16.13
N ARG A 531 -26.67 -26.03 16.95
CA ARG A 531 -27.19 -25.29 18.10
C ARG A 531 -26.11 -25.02 19.15
N SER A 532 -25.28 -26.00 19.46
CA SER A 532 -24.15 -25.82 20.38
C SER A 532 -23.18 -24.74 19.87
N GLN A 533 -22.91 -24.72 18.56
CA GLN A 533 -22.12 -23.67 17.93
C GLN A 533 -22.79 -22.29 18.05
N ALA A 534 -24.11 -22.19 17.81
CA ALA A 534 -24.87 -20.95 17.97
C ALA A 534 -24.87 -20.45 19.42
N TYR A 535 -25.00 -21.34 20.41
CA TYR A 535 -24.89 -21.00 21.82
C TYR A 535 -23.50 -20.46 22.17
N ASN A 536 -22.44 -21.14 21.71
CA ASN A 536 -21.06 -20.69 21.92
C ASN A 536 -20.78 -19.32 21.29
N ALA A 537 -21.47 -18.95 20.20
CA ALA A 537 -21.32 -17.65 19.56
C ALA A 537 -21.76 -16.49 20.47
N ILE A 538 -22.68 -16.70 21.41
CA ILE A 538 -23.13 -15.69 22.39
C ILE A 538 -21.95 -15.19 23.23
N GLY A 539 -21.12 -16.12 23.71
CA GLY A 539 -19.94 -15.80 24.52
C GLY A 539 -18.74 -15.29 23.71
N ARG A 540 -18.81 -15.36 22.38
CA ARG A 540 -17.76 -14.90 21.46
C ARG A 540 -18.04 -13.52 20.86
N ALA A 541 -19.25 -13.01 21.01
CA ALA A 541 -19.64 -11.70 20.51
C ALA A 541 -18.93 -10.58 21.29
N HIS A 542 -18.37 -9.62 20.56
CA HIS A 542 -17.66 -8.48 21.15
C HIS A 542 -18.58 -7.28 21.35
N LEU A 543 -19.48 -7.04 20.40
CA LEU A 543 -20.49 -5.98 20.49
C LEU A 543 -21.84 -6.48 21.03
N PRO A 544 -22.61 -5.62 21.74
CA PRO A 544 -23.93 -5.98 22.25
C PRO A 544 -24.89 -6.50 21.18
N GLU A 545 -24.95 -5.84 20.01
CA GLU A 545 -25.84 -6.24 18.91
C GLU A 545 -25.40 -7.58 18.30
N ALA A 546 -24.10 -7.88 18.30
CA ALA A 546 -23.61 -9.18 17.86
C ALA A 546 -24.04 -10.30 18.81
N ARG A 547 -24.06 -10.01 20.10
CA ARG A 547 -24.55 -10.93 21.13
C ARG A 547 -26.05 -11.16 20.98
N GLU A 548 -26.82 -10.08 20.80
CA GLU A 548 -28.25 -10.12 20.52
C GLU A 548 -28.57 -10.98 19.29
N ALA A 549 -27.81 -10.84 18.20
CA ALA A 549 -27.97 -11.64 17.00
C ALA A 549 -27.70 -13.14 17.24
N ALA A 550 -26.66 -13.46 18.03
CA ALA A 550 -26.35 -14.83 18.40
C ALA A 550 -27.41 -15.45 19.32
N GLU A 551 -27.90 -14.69 20.31
CA GLU A 551 -28.99 -15.09 21.21
C GLU A 551 -30.29 -15.33 20.42
N LEU A 552 -30.61 -14.46 19.47
CA LEU A 552 -31.77 -14.60 18.58
C LEU A 552 -31.68 -15.85 17.72
N LEU A 553 -30.52 -16.11 17.10
CA LEU A 553 -30.30 -17.31 16.29
C LEU A 553 -30.44 -18.58 17.15
N HIS A 554 -29.80 -18.62 18.31
CA HIS A 554 -29.88 -19.75 19.23
C HIS A 554 -31.33 -20.00 19.69
N ALA A 555 -32.08 -18.94 20.01
CA ALA A 555 -33.49 -19.03 20.40
C ALA A 555 -34.36 -19.62 19.28
N GLN A 556 -34.12 -19.24 18.02
CA GLN A 556 -34.84 -19.84 16.89
C GLN A 556 -34.48 -21.32 16.69
N LEU A 557 -33.21 -21.70 16.90
CA LEU A 557 -32.79 -23.10 16.78
C LEU A 557 -33.40 -24.01 17.86
N LEU A 558 -33.64 -23.51 19.06
CA LEU A 558 -34.36 -24.26 20.11
C LEU A 558 -35.81 -24.59 19.69
N ARG A 559 -36.44 -23.75 18.87
CA ARG A 559 -37.81 -23.98 18.38
C ARG A 559 -37.91 -25.07 17.33
N LEU A 560 -36.79 -25.51 16.75
CA LEU A 560 -36.75 -26.65 15.82
C LEU A 560 -36.72 -28.01 16.53
N GLU A 561 -36.69 -28.06 17.86
CA GLU A 561 -36.67 -29.33 18.61
C GLU A 561 -38.00 -30.10 18.53
N PRO A 562 -37.95 -31.44 18.43
CA PRO A 562 -39.13 -32.27 18.56
C PRO A 562 -39.81 -32.06 19.93
N GLY A 563 -41.04 -31.56 19.94
CA GLY A 563 -41.80 -31.29 21.18
C GLY A 563 -41.75 -29.83 21.66
N ALA A 564 -41.05 -28.94 20.95
CA ALA A 564 -41.15 -27.50 21.20
C ALA A 564 -42.61 -27.03 20.97
N SER A 565 -43.17 -26.32 21.95
CA SER A 565 -44.56 -25.87 21.89
C SER A 565 -44.73 -24.80 20.81
N SER A 566 -45.62 -25.04 19.84
CA SER A 566 -46.00 -24.03 18.83
C SER A 566 -46.67 -22.79 19.43
N ARG A 567 -47.05 -22.84 20.73
CA ARG A 567 -47.60 -21.71 21.50
C ARG A 567 -46.55 -20.83 22.18
N ALA A 568 -45.26 -21.19 22.16
CA ALA A 568 -44.21 -20.36 22.73
C ALA A 568 -44.10 -19.05 21.93
N GLU A 569 -44.07 -17.91 22.64
CA GLU A 569 -43.95 -16.57 22.06
C GLU A 569 -42.71 -16.50 21.14
N VAL A 570 -42.87 -15.88 19.97
CA VAL A 570 -41.78 -15.76 18.99
C VAL A 570 -40.80 -14.72 19.53
N PRO A 571 -39.50 -15.02 19.64
CA PRO A 571 -38.50 -14.04 20.05
C PRO A 571 -38.58 -12.79 19.16
N PRO A 572 -38.82 -11.60 19.73
CA PRO A 572 -38.80 -10.36 18.97
C PRO A 572 -37.37 -10.04 18.54
N LEU A 573 -37.22 -9.33 17.42
CA LEU A 573 -35.93 -8.76 17.03
C LEU A 573 -35.61 -7.59 17.97
N PRO A 574 -34.44 -7.58 18.64
CA PRO A 574 -34.02 -6.44 19.46
C PRO A 574 -33.92 -5.15 18.65
N ASP A 575 -34.35 -4.03 19.22
CA ASP A 575 -34.45 -2.74 18.51
C ASP A 575 -33.07 -2.28 17.98
N ALA A 576 -32.03 -2.33 18.82
CA ALA A 576 -30.67 -1.92 18.43
C ALA A 576 -30.11 -2.77 17.27
N LEU A 577 -30.33 -4.09 17.31
CA LEU A 577 -29.97 -4.99 16.21
C LEU A 577 -30.78 -4.66 14.93
N GLY A 578 -32.06 -4.35 15.05
CA GLY A 578 -32.92 -3.98 13.92
C GLY A 578 -32.51 -2.66 13.27
N GLU A 579 -32.15 -1.65 14.08
CA GLU A 579 -31.63 -0.36 13.62
C GLU A 579 -30.28 -0.52 12.89
N GLY A 580 -29.38 -1.34 13.45
CA GLY A 580 -28.07 -1.60 12.85
C GLY A 580 -28.14 -2.44 11.57
N PHE A 581 -29.15 -3.30 11.42
CA PHE A 581 -29.33 -4.18 10.26
C PHE A 581 -30.77 -4.13 9.72
N PRO A 582 -31.15 -3.05 9.00
CA PRO A 582 -32.53 -2.88 8.49
C PRO A 582 -33.00 -4.02 7.58
N GLY A 583 -32.10 -4.58 6.77
CA GLY A 583 -32.41 -5.74 5.92
C GLY A 583 -32.77 -6.99 6.73
N LEU A 584 -32.09 -7.22 7.85
CA LEU A 584 -32.44 -8.27 8.80
C LEU A 584 -33.81 -7.97 9.44
N ALA A 585 -34.06 -6.73 9.85
CA ALA A 585 -35.33 -6.34 10.44
C ALA A 585 -36.51 -6.61 9.51
N GLN A 586 -36.40 -6.19 8.25
CA GLN A 586 -37.42 -6.40 7.25
C GLN A 586 -37.64 -7.90 6.97
N ALA A 587 -36.56 -8.66 6.76
CA ALA A 587 -36.65 -10.10 6.47
C ALA A 587 -37.23 -10.90 7.65
N TYR A 588 -36.83 -10.56 8.88
CA TYR A 588 -37.29 -11.24 10.08
C TYR A 588 -38.76 -10.95 10.39
N LEU A 589 -39.23 -9.72 10.13
CA LEU A 589 -40.64 -9.36 10.26
C LEU A 589 -41.51 -10.09 9.22
N ALA A 590 -41.02 -10.20 7.98
CA ALA A 590 -41.73 -10.85 6.88
C ALA A 590 -41.75 -12.39 6.97
N ALA A 591 -40.89 -12.99 7.79
CA ALA A 591 -40.74 -14.44 7.88
C ALA A 591 -41.98 -15.14 8.48
N PRO A 592 -42.65 -16.05 7.74
CA PRO A 592 -43.90 -16.68 8.17
C PRO A 592 -43.73 -17.73 9.28
N ASP A 593 -42.55 -18.33 9.40
CA ASP A 593 -42.27 -19.42 10.33
C ASP A 593 -40.84 -19.36 10.90
N THR A 594 -40.48 -20.35 11.73
CA THR A 594 -39.17 -20.41 12.42
C THR A 594 -38.01 -20.60 11.44
N GLU A 595 -38.21 -21.40 10.40
CA GLU A 595 -37.18 -21.70 9.41
C GLU A 595 -36.88 -20.47 8.54
N ALA A 596 -37.92 -19.79 8.08
CA ALA A 596 -37.80 -18.51 7.40
C ALA A 596 -37.13 -17.43 8.27
N ARG A 597 -37.33 -17.45 9.60
CA ARG A 597 -36.62 -16.55 10.53
C ARG A 597 -35.15 -16.89 10.66
N ILE A 598 -34.79 -18.18 10.68
CA ILE A 598 -33.37 -18.59 10.65
C ILE A 598 -32.73 -18.15 9.33
N HIS A 599 -33.41 -18.34 8.20
CA HIS A 599 -32.97 -17.82 6.90
C HIS A 599 -32.80 -16.29 6.93
N ALA A 600 -33.77 -15.55 7.47
CA ALA A 600 -33.66 -14.11 7.63
C ALA A 600 -32.37 -13.71 8.36
N ILE A 601 -32.03 -14.39 9.46
CA ILE A 601 -30.78 -14.16 10.20
C ILE A 601 -29.55 -14.52 9.37
N ILE A 602 -29.44 -15.76 8.88
CA ILE A 602 -28.22 -16.24 8.22
C ILE A 602 -27.96 -15.59 6.84
N ASP A 603 -28.98 -14.99 6.24
CA ASP A 603 -28.86 -14.33 4.93
C ASP A 603 -28.65 -12.81 5.05
N ASN A 604 -29.12 -12.18 6.13
CA ASN A 604 -29.05 -10.71 6.30
C ASN A 604 -28.12 -10.23 7.42
N TYR A 605 -27.58 -11.13 8.26
CA TYR A 605 -26.54 -10.80 9.25
C TYR A 605 -25.16 -11.25 8.75
N PRO A 606 -24.08 -10.45 8.94
CA PRO A 606 -22.80 -10.72 8.30
C PRO A 606 -22.07 -11.96 8.86
N VAL A 607 -21.20 -12.53 8.04
CA VAL A 607 -20.31 -13.65 8.42
C VAL A 607 -19.05 -13.11 9.08
N CYS A 608 -18.64 -13.73 10.18
CA CYS A 608 -17.36 -13.45 10.84
C CYS A 608 -16.20 -13.90 9.93
N ARG A 609 -15.40 -12.95 9.42
CA ARG A 609 -14.28 -13.24 8.51
C ARG A 609 -13.03 -13.71 9.23
N LEU A 610 -12.70 -13.10 10.37
CA LEU A 610 -11.61 -13.57 11.23
C LEU A 610 -12.18 -14.65 12.17
N SER A 611 -12.50 -15.84 11.64
CA SER A 611 -13.18 -16.87 12.43
C SER A 611 -12.37 -17.37 13.63
N HIS A 612 -13.07 -17.77 14.69
CA HIS A 612 -12.43 -18.39 15.86
C HIS A 612 -11.82 -19.75 15.51
N ALA A 613 -12.37 -20.44 14.50
CA ALA A 613 -11.82 -21.69 14.00
C ALA A 613 -10.45 -21.49 13.32
N GLN A 614 -10.28 -20.41 12.55
CA GLN A 614 -9.01 -20.08 11.90
C GLN A 614 -8.00 -19.48 12.91
N PHE A 615 -8.49 -18.79 13.94
CA PHE A 615 -7.66 -18.10 14.94
C PHE A 615 -8.01 -18.55 16.37
N PRO A 616 -7.72 -19.80 16.76
CA PRO A 616 -8.11 -20.36 18.06
C PRO A 616 -7.42 -19.68 19.26
N ALA A 617 -6.26 -19.03 19.03
CA ALA A 617 -5.54 -18.25 20.05
C ALA A 617 -6.03 -16.80 20.19
N GLY A 618 -7.10 -16.44 19.48
CA GLY A 618 -7.68 -15.09 19.45
C GLY A 618 -7.55 -14.43 18.08
N GLN A 619 -8.56 -13.64 17.73
CA GLN A 619 -8.64 -12.96 16.45
C GLN A 619 -7.53 -11.90 16.31
N PRO A 620 -6.87 -11.79 15.13
CA PRO A 620 -5.75 -10.87 14.95
C PRO A 620 -6.14 -9.40 15.14
N GLY A 621 -5.46 -8.69 16.06
CA GLY A 621 -5.61 -7.25 16.25
C GLY A 621 -6.76 -6.81 17.16
N LEU A 622 -7.64 -7.73 17.55
CA LEU A 622 -8.75 -7.46 18.47
C LEU A 622 -8.26 -7.00 19.84
N ILE A 623 -8.87 -5.93 20.36
CA ILE A 623 -8.80 -5.50 21.75
C ILE A 623 -10.24 -5.48 22.29
N PRO A 624 -10.58 -6.34 23.26
CA PRO A 624 -11.94 -6.43 23.80
C PRO A 624 -12.43 -5.08 24.33
N GLY A 625 -13.67 -4.69 23.96
CA GLY A 625 -14.27 -3.42 24.37
C GLY A 625 -13.71 -2.18 23.66
N GLU A 626 -12.76 -2.34 22.74
CA GLU A 626 -12.06 -1.22 22.08
C GLU A 626 -12.13 -1.33 20.54
N PRO A 627 -13.29 -1.05 19.91
CA PRO A 627 -13.45 -1.17 18.45
C PRO A 627 -12.47 -0.29 17.67
N GLU A 628 -12.23 0.95 18.13
CA GLU A 628 -11.35 1.90 17.45
C GLU A 628 -9.90 1.41 17.42
N LEU A 629 -9.38 0.97 18.56
CA LEU A 629 -8.02 0.41 18.63
C LEU A 629 -7.92 -0.93 17.89
N SER A 630 -8.98 -1.74 17.91
CA SER A 630 -9.06 -3.00 17.14
C SER A 630 -8.96 -2.76 15.63
N MET A 631 -9.60 -1.70 15.13
CA MET A 631 -9.55 -1.33 13.72
C MET A 631 -8.21 -0.73 13.32
N ARG A 632 -7.59 0.10 14.18
CA ARG A 632 -6.19 0.55 13.97
C ARG A 632 -5.24 -0.63 13.81
N ASN A 633 -5.29 -1.57 14.75
CA ASN A 633 -4.48 -2.78 14.73
C ASN A 633 -4.74 -3.61 13.46
N LEU A 634 -6.00 -3.76 13.06
CA LEU A 634 -6.37 -4.49 11.85
C LEU A 634 -5.73 -3.90 10.61
N PHE A 635 -5.75 -2.57 10.46
CA PHE A 635 -5.14 -1.91 9.31
C PHE A 635 -3.62 -2.07 9.30
N THR A 636 -2.96 -1.97 10.47
CA THR A 636 -1.54 -2.30 10.59
C THR A 636 -1.27 -3.75 10.17
N ILE A 637 -2.07 -4.71 10.64
CA ILE A 637 -1.94 -6.13 10.28
C ILE A 637 -2.15 -6.32 8.77
N ALA A 638 -3.15 -5.71 8.15
CA ALA A 638 -3.39 -5.79 6.72
C ALA A 638 -2.19 -5.26 5.92
N ILE A 639 -1.57 -4.16 6.36
CA ILE A 639 -0.34 -3.63 5.77
C ILE A 639 0.82 -4.64 5.91
N LYS A 640 0.99 -5.27 7.08
CA LYS A 640 2.02 -6.30 7.30
C LYS A 640 1.77 -7.57 6.47
N VAL A 641 0.51 -8.02 6.37
CA VAL A 641 0.07 -9.12 5.52
C VAL A 641 0.47 -8.86 4.06
N GLY A 642 0.23 -7.65 3.56
CA GLY A 642 0.63 -7.26 2.21
C GLY A 642 2.14 -7.15 2.01
N THR A 643 2.85 -6.58 2.99
CA THR A 643 4.31 -6.38 2.95
C THR A 643 5.07 -7.71 2.94
N ASP A 644 4.58 -8.71 3.68
CA ASP A 644 5.24 -10.01 3.83
C ASP A 644 4.67 -11.11 2.93
N ALA A 645 3.72 -10.78 2.04
CA ALA A 645 3.04 -11.74 1.14
C ALA A 645 3.95 -12.58 0.24
N LEU A 646 5.18 -12.12 -0.01
CA LEU A 646 6.18 -12.90 -0.76
C LEU A 646 6.99 -13.86 0.13
N LYS A 647 7.10 -13.56 1.42
CA LYS A 647 7.95 -14.26 2.37
C LYS A 647 7.20 -15.36 3.12
N SER A 648 5.87 -15.36 3.07
CA SER A 648 4.98 -16.28 3.80
C SER A 648 3.60 -16.29 3.17
N ASP A 649 2.83 -17.37 3.36
CA ASP A 649 1.38 -17.31 3.18
C ASP A 649 0.77 -16.51 4.34
N THR A 650 0.45 -15.26 4.05
CA THR A 650 -0.08 -14.30 5.02
C THR A 650 -1.61 -14.24 5.01
N GLY A 651 -2.29 -15.05 4.19
CA GLY A 651 -3.75 -14.98 4.05
C GLY A 651 -4.22 -13.74 3.27
N THR A 652 -3.44 -13.27 2.29
CA THR A 652 -3.76 -12.08 1.48
C THR A 652 -5.18 -12.08 0.92
N ALA A 653 -5.71 -13.25 0.53
CA ALA A 653 -7.08 -13.37 0.05
C ALA A 653 -8.15 -12.97 1.07
N LEU A 654 -7.95 -13.33 2.34
CA LEU A 654 -8.87 -13.00 3.43
C LEU A 654 -8.80 -11.51 3.72
N PHE A 655 -7.59 -10.97 3.91
CA PHE A 655 -7.40 -9.56 4.24
C PHE A 655 -7.83 -8.61 3.13
N ALA A 656 -7.72 -9.00 1.85
CA ALA A 656 -8.29 -8.23 0.75
C ALA A 656 -9.80 -8.02 0.92
N LYS A 657 -10.55 -9.08 1.25
CA LYS A 657 -12.00 -9.00 1.49
C LYS A 657 -12.36 -8.21 2.74
N ILE A 658 -11.52 -8.28 3.78
CA ILE A 658 -11.71 -7.51 5.01
C ILE A 658 -11.52 -6.02 4.72
N VAL A 659 -10.43 -5.63 4.05
CA VAL A 659 -10.16 -4.23 3.69
C VAL A 659 -11.27 -3.68 2.80
N GLU A 660 -11.70 -4.42 1.78
CA GLU A 660 -12.83 -4.04 0.92
C GLU A 660 -14.14 -3.86 1.71
N SER A 661 -14.40 -4.71 2.72
CA SER A 661 -15.56 -4.57 3.60
C SER A 661 -15.46 -3.32 4.46
N CYS A 662 -14.28 -2.98 4.95
CA CYS A 662 -14.05 -1.77 5.74
C CYS A 662 -14.20 -0.51 4.87
N GLU A 663 -13.68 -0.51 3.64
CA GLU A 663 -13.89 0.60 2.69
C GLU A 663 -15.36 0.81 2.34
N ARG A 664 -16.16 -0.27 2.23
CA ARG A 664 -17.62 -0.17 2.09
C ARG A 664 -18.28 0.44 3.33
N SER A 665 -17.87 0.00 4.53
CA SER A 665 -18.38 0.57 5.78
C SER A 665 -18.06 2.06 5.92
N GLU A 666 -16.83 2.47 5.62
CA GLU A 666 -16.40 3.87 5.59
C GLU A 666 -17.27 4.69 4.61
N ARG A 667 -17.56 4.15 3.42
CA ARG A 667 -18.36 4.83 2.39
C ARG A 667 -19.78 5.17 2.83
N GLY A 668 -20.36 4.41 3.77
CA GLY A 668 -21.69 4.65 4.33
C GLY A 668 -21.82 5.95 5.13
N TYR A 669 -20.71 6.59 5.47
CA TYR A 669 -20.70 7.88 6.17
C TYR A 669 -20.56 9.03 5.18
N ALA A 670 -21.62 9.83 5.02
CA ALA A 670 -21.65 10.95 4.08
C ALA A 670 -20.58 12.01 4.39
N ASP A 671 -20.39 12.31 5.68
CA ASP A 671 -19.60 13.43 6.22
C ASP A 671 -18.13 13.07 6.40
N ARG A 672 -17.73 11.88 5.97
CA ARG A 672 -16.37 11.37 6.12
C ARG A 672 -15.33 12.25 5.43
N VAL A 673 -14.14 12.30 6.01
CA VAL A 673 -12.92 12.78 5.35
C VAL A 673 -12.58 11.85 4.19
N ARG A 674 -12.64 12.37 2.96
CA ARG A 674 -12.40 11.60 1.72
C ARG A 674 -10.94 11.62 1.26
N SER A 675 -10.23 12.70 1.59
CA SER A 675 -8.86 12.94 1.14
C SER A 675 -8.03 13.47 2.30
N VAL A 676 -6.76 13.06 2.34
CA VAL A 676 -5.81 13.43 3.38
C VAL A 676 -4.64 14.18 2.72
N PRO A 677 -4.46 15.48 2.99
CA PRO A 677 -3.66 16.36 2.14
C PRO A 677 -2.15 16.37 2.45
N TYR A 678 -1.61 15.35 3.10
CA TYR A 678 -0.16 15.17 3.28
C TYR A 678 0.38 13.92 2.55
N GLY A 679 -0.36 13.46 1.53
CA GLY A 679 -0.04 12.29 0.73
C GLY A 679 0.43 12.61 -0.71
N LYS A 680 0.29 11.61 -1.60
CA LYS A 680 0.68 11.71 -3.02
C LYS A 680 -0.18 12.68 -3.82
N VAL A 681 -1.43 12.90 -3.39
CA VAL A 681 -2.38 13.81 -4.05
C VAL A 681 -1.82 15.23 -4.05
N THR A 682 -1.34 15.68 -2.90
CA THR A 682 -0.69 16.99 -2.72
C THR A 682 0.58 17.12 -3.53
N ALA A 683 1.44 16.09 -3.52
CA ALA A 683 2.66 16.09 -4.32
C ALA A 683 2.36 16.20 -5.83
N ARG A 684 1.31 15.53 -6.33
CA ARG A 684 0.85 15.71 -7.73
C ARG A 684 0.32 17.10 -7.98
N ALA A 685 -0.51 17.62 -7.09
CA ALA A 685 -1.05 18.98 -7.22
C ALA A 685 0.08 20.02 -7.27
N MET A 686 1.12 19.89 -6.45
CA MET A 686 2.28 20.78 -6.47
C MET A 686 3.10 20.61 -7.77
N HIS A 687 3.35 19.38 -8.21
CA HIS A 687 4.05 19.10 -9.47
C HIS A 687 3.33 19.76 -10.66
N ASP A 688 2.01 19.63 -10.70
CA ASP A 688 1.17 20.12 -11.78
C ASP A 688 0.87 21.63 -11.67
N GLY A 689 1.39 22.34 -10.66
CA GLY A 689 1.08 23.76 -10.42
C GLY A 689 -0.37 24.03 -10.03
N ARG A 690 -1.08 23.01 -9.52
CA ARG A 690 -2.51 23.03 -9.15
C ARG A 690 -2.75 22.95 -7.64
N PHE A 691 -1.72 23.11 -6.83
CA PHE A 691 -1.86 23.07 -5.37
C PHE A 691 -2.54 24.32 -4.85
N ASP A 692 -3.68 24.13 -4.18
CA ASP A 692 -4.43 25.20 -3.52
C ASP A 692 -4.18 25.12 -2.00
N ALA A 693 -3.31 26.00 -1.52
CA ALA A 693 -2.93 26.04 -0.10
C ALA A 693 -4.08 26.50 0.80
N GLU A 694 -4.93 27.42 0.34
CA GLU A 694 -6.05 27.96 1.14
C GLU A 694 -7.14 26.91 1.33
N GLN A 695 -7.56 26.25 0.23
CA GLN A 695 -8.52 25.16 0.32
C GLN A 695 -7.97 24.00 1.17
N THR A 696 -6.68 23.70 1.05
CA THR A 696 -6.04 22.67 1.86
C THR A 696 -6.06 23.01 3.35
N GLN A 697 -5.84 24.27 3.73
CA GLN A 697 -5.95 24.71 5.14
C GLN A 697 -7.36 24.53 5.70
N VAL A 698 -8.40 24.82 4.89
CA VAL A 698 -9.80 24.60 5.27
C VAL A 698 -10.08 23.11 5.49
N ASP A 699 -9.63 22.25 4.58
CA ASP A 699 -9.82 20.80 4.69
C ASP A 699 -9.13 20.23 5.95
N LEU A 700 -7.96 20.76 6.30
CA LEU A 700 -7.17 20.35 7.46
C LEU A 700 -7.84 20.72 8.79
N GLN A 701 -8.60 21.81 8.85
CA GLN A 701 -9.15 22.37 10.09
C GLN A 701 -9.93 21.35 10.93
N ASN A 702 -10.69 20.47 10.26
CA ASN A 702 -11.56 19.48 10.93
C ASN A 702 -10.88 18.11 11.16
N MET A 703 -9.61 17.96 10.78
CA MET A 703 -8.85 16.72 11.01
C MET A 703 -8.16 16.77 12.37
N PRO A 704 -8.44 15.86 13.31
CA PRO A 704 -8.00 15.96 14.70
C PRO A 704 -6.54 15.51 14.94
N THR A 705 -5.72 15.35 13.91
CA THR A 705 -4.37 14.78 14.03
C THR A 705 -3.27 15.84 14.12
N MET A 706 -2.15 15.52 14.79
CA MET A 706 -0.95 16.36 14.79
C MET A 706 -0.44 16.62 13.37
N ALA A 707 -0.49 15.61 12.49
CA ALA A 707 -0.06 15.78 11.10
C ALA A 707 -0.85 16.89 10.39
N ALA A 708 -2.16 16.95 10.63
CA ALA A 708 -3.02 17.97 10.06
C ALA A 708 -2.73 19.36 10.63
N GLY A 709 -2.56 19.48 11.95
CA GLY A 709 -2.22 20.75 12.60
C GLY A 709 -0.85 21.28 12.16
N VAL A 710 0.17 20.40 12.09
CA VAL A 710 1.51 20.77 11.65
C VAL A 710 1.52 21.24 10.20
N MET A 711 0.80 20.54 9.30
CA MET A 711 0.68 20.98 7.92
C MET A 711 -0.06 22.32 7.79
N GLN A 712 -1.14 22.52 8.58
CA GLN A 712 -1.91 23.76 8.57
C GLN A 712 -1.04 24.97 8.94
N ASP A 713 -0.28 24.86 10.03
CA ASP A 713 0.68 25.90 10.46
C ASP A 713 1.82 26.11 9.46
N ALA A 714 2.36 25.02 8.91
CA ALA A 714 3.44 25.10 7.92
C ALA A 714 2.99 25.81 6.64
N LEU A 715 1.78 25.55 6.14
CA LEU A 715 1.23 26.26 4.99
C LEU A 715 1.08 27.76 5.28
N HIS A 716 0.60 28.13 6.47
CA HIS A 716 0.50 29.53 6.87
C HIS A 716 1.88 30.21 6.88
N SER A 717 2.89 29.55 7.47
CA SER A 717 4.26 30.05 7.53
C SER A 717 4.91 30.18 6.14
N LEU A 718 4.66 29.22 5.24
CA LEU A 718 5.17 29.27 3.86
C LEU A 718 4.53 30.39 3.04
N GLN A 719 3.24 30.66 3.23
CA GLN A 719 2.56 31.79 2.60
C GLN A 719 3.08 33.13 3.12
N GLN A 720 3.27 33.28 4.43
CA GLN A 720 3.87 34.48 5.03
C GLN A 720 5.30 34.74 4.51
N ALA A 721 6.06 33.68 4.26
CA ALA A 721 7.40 33.76 3.69
C ALA A 721 7.42 34.01 2.16
N GLY A 722 6.26 34.03 1.49
CA GLY A 722 6.18 34.18 0.03
C GLY A 722 6.75 32.98 -0.75
N LEU A 723 6.79 31.79 -0.13
CA LEU A 723 7.32 30.56 -0.74
C LEU A 723 6.24 29.71 -1.42
N ILE A 724 4.98 29.94 -1.05
CA ILE A 724 3.80 29.41 -1.74
C ILE A 724 2.91 30.61 -2.05
N ASP A 725 2.76 30.90 -3.34
CA ASP A 725 1.92 31.99 -3.78
C ASP A 725 0.44 31.72 -3.46
N PRO A 726 -0.34 32.75 -3.09
CA PRO A 726 -1.79 32.62 -3.13
C PRO A 726 -2.22 32.29 -4.57
N PRO A 727 -3.26 31.45 -4.75
CA PRO A 727 -3.76 31.14 -6.08
C PRO A 727 -4.06 32.44 -6.85
N PRO A 728 -3.57 32.63 -8.10
CA PRO A 728 -3.86 33.85 -8.84
C PRO A 728 -5.37 33.98 -9.01
N PRO A 729 -5.96 35.20 -8.97
CA PRO A 729 -7.38 35.37 -9.12
C PRO A 729 -7.89 34.72 -10.42
N PRO A 730 -9.08 34.10 -10.43
CA PRO A 730 -9.62 33.44 -11.63
C PRO A 730 -9.60 34.34 -12.88
N ALA A 731 -9.82 35.65 -12.70
CA ALA A 731 -9.76 36.65 -13.77
C ALA A 731 -8.36 36.85 -14.38
N GLU A 732 -7.29 36.71 -13.59
CA GLU A 732 -5.91 36.90 -14.05
C GLU A 732 -5.40 35.68 -14.85
N ARG A 733 -5.84 34.47 -14.47
CA ARG A 733 -5.54 33.23 -15.22
C ARG A 733 -6.08 33.26 -16.66
N LEU A 734 -7.14 34.01 -16.91
CA LEU A 734 -7.72 34.19 -18.25
C LEU A 734 -6.94 35.18 -19.13
N ARG A 735 -6.06 36.01 -18.57
CA ARG A 735 -5.28 37.01 -19.35
C ARG A 735 -4.18 36.39 -20.21
N ALA A 736 -3.77 35.16 -19.89
CA ALA A 736 -2.70 34.45 -20.59
C ALA A 736 -3.11 33.90 -21.97
N VAL A 737 -4.41 33.95 -22.32
CA VAL A 737 -4.96 33.35 -23.55
C VAL A 737 -5.88 34.35 -24.25
N GLN A 738 -5.74 34.46 -25.57
CA GLN A 738 -6.56 35.41 -26.34
C GLN A 738 -8.01 34.93 -26.45
N PRO A 739 -9.01 35.83 -26.33
CA PRO A 739 -10.42 35.48 -26.49
C PRO A 739 -10.75 34.81 -27.85
N GLU A 740 -10.03 35.18 -28.91
CA GLU A 740 -10.12 34.52 -30.23
C GLU A 740 -9.73 33.04 -30.22
N ASP A 741 -8.69 32.64 -29.48
CA ASP A 741 -8.25 31.24 -29.41
C ASP A 741 -9.30 30.38 -28.70
N ILE A 742 -9.85 30.88 -27.58
CA ILE A 742 -10.97 30.25 -26.87
C ILE A 742 -12.19 30.10 -27.80
N ALA A 743 -12.43 31.12 -28.64
CA ALA A 743 -13.55 31.09 -29.59
C ALA A 743 -13.34 30.09 -30.73
N LEU A 744 -12.11 29.94 -31.22
CA LEU A 744 -11.76 28.98 -32.26
C LEU A 744 -11.92 27.55 -31.74
N GLU A 745 -11.40 27.26 -30.54
CA GLU A 745 -11.48 25.93 -29.94
C GLU A 745 -12.92 25.55 -29.55
N ALA A 746 -13.72 26.48 -29.04
CA ALA A 746 -15.14 26.26 -28.80
C ALA A 746 -15.90 25.89 -30.10
N GLN A 747 -15.55 26.50 -31.24
CA GLN A 747 -16.13 26.14 -32.54
C GLN A 747 -15.65 24.76 -33.02
N SER A 748 -14.38 24.43 -32.80
CA SER A 748 -13.80 23.12 -33.11
C SER A 748 -14.51 22.00 -32.35
N LEU A 749 -14.71 22.18 -31.04
CA LEU A 749 -15.46 21.25 -30.18
C LEU A 749 -16.90 21.06 -30.66
N LEU A 750 -17.63 22.14 -30.97
CA LEU A 750 -19.00 22.06 -31.48
C LEU A 750 -19.07 21.36 -32.84
N LYS A 751 -18.13 21.64 -33.75
CA LYS A 751 -18.07 20.97 -35.06
C LYS A 751 -17.89 19.46 -34.92
N ARG A 752 -17.05 19.03 -33.97
CA ARG A 752 -16.83 17.61 -33.65
C ARG A 752 -18.10 16.98 -33.06
N ALA A 753 -18.73 17.65 -32.10
CA ALA A 753 -19.99 17.21 -31.49
C ALA A 753 -21.10 17.03 -32.53
N ARG A 754 -21.29 18.00 -33.44
CA ARG A 754 -22.27 17.92 -34.54
C ARG A 754 -22.04 16.75 -35.50
N LYS A 755 -20.78 16.37 -35.73
CA LYS A 755 -20.45 15.21 -36.57
C LYS A 755 -20.81 13.89 -35.89
N MET A 756 -20.68 13.82 -34.56
CA MET A 756 -20.99 12.62 -33.78
C MET A 756 -22.48 12.43 -33.51
N GLU A 757 -23.20 13.53 -33.28
CA GLU A 757 -24.57 13.54 -32.76
C GLU A 757 -25.51 12.55 -33.45
N PRO A 758 -25.65 12.49 -34.79
CA PRO A 758 -26.67 11.63 -35.41
C PRO A 758 -26.48 10.14 -35.10
N ARG A 759 -25.22 9.69 -35.08
CA ARG A 759 -24.87 8.29 -34.81
C ARG A 759 -25.04 7.96 -33.33
N VAL A 760 -24.60 8.87 -32.44
CA VAL A 760 -24.68 8.66 -30.99
C VAL A 760 -26.13 8.74 -30.51
N THR A 761 -26.93 9.70 -30.99
CA THR A 761 -28.35 9.84 -30.64
C THR A 761 -29.14 8.58 -31.00
N HIS A 762 -28.99 8.09 -32.24
CA HIS A 762 -29.73 6.91 -32.70
C HIS A 762 -29.38 5.67 -31.88
N MET A 763 -28.09 5.48 -31.61
CA MET A 763 -27.58 4.34 -30.86
C MET A 763 -27.97 4.41 -29.37
N LEU A 764 -27.76 5.55 -28.70
CA LEU A 764 -28.09 5.72 -27.29
C LEU A 764 -29.59 5.58 -27.04
N ARG A 765 -30.45 6.10 -27.93
CA ARG A 765 -31.91 5.95 -27.79
C ARG A 765 -32.32 4.49 -27.72
N ARG A 766 -31.85 3.68 -28.66
CA ARG A 766 -32.15 2.24 -28.70
C ARG A 766 -31.60 1.51 -27.46
N VAL A 767 -30.39 1.85 -27.03
CA VAL A 767 -29.76 1.22 -25.85
C VAL A 767 -30.47 1.61 -24.55
N ALA A 768 -30.83 2.89 -24.38
CA ALA A 768 -31.57 3.34 -23.22
C ALA A 768 -32.94 2.65 -23.14
N GLU A 769 -33.69 2.62 -24.25
CA GLU A 769 -35.02 1.98 -24.31
C GLU A 769 -34.94 0.48 -23.98
N SER A 770 -33.89 -0.23 -24.42
CA SER A 770 -33.71 -1.66 -24.09
C SER A 770 -33.46 -1.95 -22.61
N HIS A 771 -33.07 -0.92 -21.83
CA HIS A 771 -32.79 -1.01 -20.40
C HIS A 771 -33.73 -0.10 -19.58
N ALA A 772 -34.97 0.08 -20.06
CA ALA A 772 -36.03 0.85 -19.41
C ALA A 772 -35.70 2.34 -19.14
N GLY A 773 -34.73 2.89 -19.86
CA GLY A 773 -34.35 4.31 -19.80
C GLY A 773 -34.93 5.13 -20.95
N GLN A 774 -35.08 6.43 -20.72
CA GLN A 774 -35.52 7.38 -21.74
C GLN A 774 -34.57 8.57 -21.84
N LEU A 775 -34.36 9.06 -23.06
CA LEU A 775 -33.59 10.30 -23.25
C LEU A 775 -34.49 11.50 -22.94
N ALA A 776 -33.97 12.43 -22.14
CA ALA A 776 -34.66 13.68 -21.79
C ALA A 776 -33.77 14.90 -22.07
N GLY A 777 -34.40 16.08 -22.22
CA GLY A 777 -33.68 17.35 -22.43
C GLY A 777 -32.92 17.43 -23.76
N MET A 778 -33.50 16.88 -24.84
CA MET A 778 -32.85 16.76 -26.15
C MET A 778 -32.47 18.12 -26.76
N ASP A 779 -33.16 19.20 -26.40
CA ASP A 779 -32.84 20.57 -26.84
C ASP A 779 -31.48 21.08 -26.32
N HIS A 780 -30.89 20.38 -25.35
CA HIS A 780 -29.61 20.70 -24.72
C HIS A 780 -28.50 19.68 -25.01
N GLN A 781 -28.69 18.82 -26.02
CA GLN A 781 -27.73 17.76 -26.34
C GLN A 781 -26.40 18.29 -26.92
N LEU A 782 -26.47 19.39 -27.67
CA LEU A 782 -25.31 20.09 -28.22
C LEU A 782 -25.07 21.38 -27.43
N LYS A 783 -23.89 21.49 -26.82
CA LYS A 783 -23.52 22.69 -26.07
C LYS A 783 -23.28 23.87 -27.02
N SER A 784 -23.89 25.03 -26.75
CA SER A 784 -23.71 26.22 -27.59
C SER A 784 -22.26 26.71 -27.59
N VAL A 785 -21.84 27.46 -28.62
CA VAL A 785 -20.48 28.08 -28.65
C VAL A 785 -20.26 29.00 -27.46
N GLY A 786 -21.29 29.76 -27.04
CA GLY A 786 -21.21 30.62 -25.85
C GLY A 786 -20.93 29.83 -24.58
N SER A 787 -21.70 28.75 -24.35
CA SER A 787 -21.52 27.89 -23.19
C SER A 787 -20.22 27.07 -23.23
N LEU A 788 -19.71 26.73 -24.41
CA LEU A 788 -18.39 26.11 -24.57
C LEU A 788 -17.27 27.10 -24.24
N LYS A 789 -17.36 28.36 -24.67
CA LYS A 789 -16.41 29.42 -24.26
C LYS A 789 -16.42 29.59 -22.74
N GLU A 790 -17.60 29.63 -22.12
CA GLU A 790 -17.74 29.72 -20.66
C GLU A 790 -17.14 28.51 -19.94
N ASN A 791 -17.34 27.29 -20.45
CA ASN A 791 -16.74 26.06 -19.91
C ASN A 791 -15.21 26.07 -20.03
N LEU A 792 -14.67 26.47 -21.20
CA LEU A 792 -13.22 26.59 -21.36
C LEU A 792 -12.65 27.62 -20.39
N LYS A 793 -13.28 28.80 -20.29
CA LYS A 793 -12.92 29.80 -19.28
C LYS A 793 -13.01 29.24 -17.85
N GLN A 794 -14.01 28.41 -17.54
CA GLN A 794 -14.13 27.76 -16.23
C GLN A 794 -12.97 26.82 -15.94
N GLN A 795 -12.66 25.94 -16.89
CA GLN A 795 -11.58 24.97 -16.75
C GLN A 795 -10.23 25.68 -16.57
N MET A 796 -10.03 26.81 -17.24
CA MET A 796 -8.81 27.61 -17.11
C MET A 796 -8.78 28.43 -15.81
N ALA A 797 -9.83 29.20 -15.53
CA ALA A 797 -9.89 30.13 -14.42
C ALA A 797 -10.06 29.42 -13.06
N VAL A 798 -10.92 28.41 -12.99
CA VAL A 798 -11.26 27.72 -11.74
C VAL A 798 -10.39 26.49 -11.51
N LYS A 799 -10.14 25.70 -12.57
CA LYS A 799 -9.39 24.43 -12.45
C LYS A 799 -7.90 24.54 -12.82
N ASN A 800 -7.43 25.76 -13.10
CA ASN A 800 -6.05 26.08 -13.45
C ASN A 800 -5.48 25.20 -14.57
N LYS A 801 -6.24 25.06 -15.67
CA LYS A 801 -5.82 24.33 -16.87
C LYS A 801 -5.33 25.28 -17.96
N THR A 802 -4.42 24.81 -18.83
CA THR A 802 -4.14 25.51 -20.10
C THR A 802 -5.35 25.42 -21.04
N LEU A 803 -5.36 26.21 -22.12
CA LEU A 803 -6.42 26.11 -23.13
C LEU A 803 -6.44 24.71 -23.75
N GLU A 804 -5.28 24.14 -24.07
CA GLU A 804 -5.16 22.79 -24.64
C GLU A 804 -5.72 21.72 -23.70
N GLU A 805 -5.37 21.78 -22.41
CA GLU A 805 -5.88 20.86 -21.39
C GLU A 805 -7.38 21.04 -21.14
N ALA A 806 -7.86 22.28 -21.15
CA ALA A 806 -9.27 22.59 -21.03
C ALA A 806 -10.05 21.97 -22.19
N VAL A 807 -9.58 22.14 -23.43
CA VAL A 807 -10.17 21.56 -24.65
C VAL A 807 -10.16 20.04 -24.62
N ALA A 808 -9.02 19.43 -24.28
CA ALA A 808 -8.90 17.97 -24.18
C ALA A 808 -9.84 17.38 -23.11
N GLY A 809 -10.11 18.14 -22.05
CA GLY A 809 -11.00 17.76 -20.96
C GLY A 809 -12.48 18.05 -21.19
N VAL A 810 -12.89 18.72 -22.28
CA VAL A 810 -14.31 18.93 -22.57
C VAL A 810 -14.93 17.63 -23.07
N ASN A 811 -15.71 17.00 -22.19
CA ASN A 811 -16.51 15.82 -22.48
C ASN A 811 -17.96 16.15 -22.87
N ASP A 812 -18.47 17.32 -22.50
CA ASP A 812 -19.90 17.64 -22.56
C ASP A 812 -20.30 18.53 -23.76
N ALA A 813 -19.45 18.61 -24.79
CA ALA A 813 -19.81 19.26 -26.04
C ALA A 813 -20.99 18.55 -26.73
N LEU A 814 -21.05 17.22 -26.59
CA LEU A 814 -22.20 16.37 -26.86
C LEU A 814 -22.58 15.66 -25.56
N ARG A 815 -23.79 15.88 -25.05
CA ARG A 815 -24.22 15.36 -23.75
C ARG A 815 -25.67 14.88 -23.80
N TYR A 816 -25.95 13.72 -23.24
CA TYR A 816 -27.32 13.22 -23.11
C TYR A 816 -27.71 13.06 -21.64
N SER A 817 -29.00 13.22 -21.36
CA SER A 817 -29.57 12.83 -20.07
C SER A 817 -30.40 11.55 -20.27
N VAL A 818 -30.06 10.49 -19.54
CA VAL A 818 -30.83 9.25 -19.51
C VAL A 818 -31.58 9.21 -18.19
N VAL A 819 -32.91 9.17 -18.25
CA VAL A 819 -33.78 9.09 -17.09
C VAL A 819 -34.21 7.64 -16.90
N LEU A 820 -33.95 7.11 -15.71
CA LEU A 820 -34.29 5.75 -15.28
C LEU A 820 -35.19 5.81 -14.06
N ASP A 821 -36.07 4.82 -13.89
CA ASP A 821 -36.85 4.66 -12.67
C ASP A 821 -35.92 4.47 -11.46
N PRO A 822 -36.21 5.05 -10.28
CA PRO A 822 -35.38 4.86 -9.09
C PRO A 822 -35.10 3.40 -8.73
N GLN A 823 -36.05 2.47 -8.89
CA GLN A 823 -35.84 1.06 -8.52
C GLN A 823 -34.92 0.33 -9.51
N ASP A 824 -35.01 0.67 -10.79
CA ASP A 824 -34.23 0.04 -11.85
C ASP A 824 -32.95 0.81 -12.21
N PHE A 825 -32.68 1.94 -11.54
CA PHE A 825 -31.62 2.88 -11.89
C PHE A 825 -30.25 2.22 -12.06
N THR A 826 -29.82 1.45 -11.07
CA THR A 826 -28.47 0.87 -11.05
C THR A 826 -28.34 -0.26 -12.08
N ALA A 827 -29.37 -1.10 -12.23
CA ALA A 827 -29.40 -2.16 -13.23
C ALA A 827 -29.41 -1.59 -14.66
N GLY A 828 -30.29 -0.61 -14.91
CA GLY A 828 -30.41 0.06 -16.20
C GLY A 828 -29.14 0.82 -16.58
N LEU A 829 -28.51 1.52 -15.64
CA LEU A 829 -27.21 2.17 -15.84
C LEU A 829 -26.14 1.15 -16.26
N ARG A 830 -26.00 0.04 -15.52
CA ARG A 830 -25.02 -1.02 -15.83
C ARG A 830 -25.29 -1.63 -17.22
N GLY A 831 -26.56 -1.89 -17.55
CA GLY A 831 -26.98 -2.41 -18.85
C GLY A 831 -26.65 -1.47 -20.01
N VAL A 832 -26.97 -0.18 -19.87
CA VAL A 832 -26.64 0.85 -20.87
C VAL A 832 -25.13 0.93 -21.08
N LEU A 833 -24.33 0.98 -20.01
CA LEU A 833 -22.88 1.06 -20.14
C LEU A 833 -22.26 -0.19 -20.79
N ALA A 834 -22.73 -1.38 -20.45
CA ALA A 834 -22.26 -2.62 -21.07
C ALA A 834 -22.58 -2.65 -22.58
N SER A 835 -23.81 -2.28 -22.96
CA SER A 835 -24.22 -2.23 -24.37
C SER A 835 -23.48 -1.17 -25.20
N LEU A 836 -23.01 -0.10 -24.56
CA LEU A 836 -22.16 0.91 -25.20
C LEU A 836 -20.73 0.40 -25.38
N ASP A 837 -20.19 -0.31 -24.40
CA ASP A 837 -18.86 -0.93 -24.45
C ASP A 837 -18.78 -1.96 -25.59
N ASP A 838 -19.80 -2.81 -25.74
CA ASP A 838 -19.95 -3.77 -26.85
C ASP A 838 -19.96 -3.09 -28.24
N GLN A 839 -20.38 -1.83 -28.30
CA GLN A 839 -20.42 -1.01 -29.52
C GLN A 839 -19.14 -0.17 -29.71
N GLY A 840 -18.11 -0.40 -28.89
CA GLY A 840 -16.80 0.26 -28.94
C GLY A 840 -16.78 1.66 -28.32
N HIS A 841 -17.81 2.05 -27.56
CA HIS A 841 -17.83 3.28 -26.78
C HIS A 841 -17.32 2.99 -25.38
N VAL A 842 -16.04 3.24 -25.14
CA VAL A 842 -15.36 2.86 -23.89
C VAL A 842 -15.56 3.93 -22.82
N ARG A 843 -15.84 3.51 -21.59
CA ARG A 843 -15.91 4.41 -20.43
C ARG A 843 -14.52 4.97 -20.11
N VAL A 844 -14.42 6.29 -19.94
CA VAL A 844 -13.17 7.00 -19.55
C VAL A 844 -13.21 7.51 -18.13
N LYS A 845 -14.38 8.04 -17.72
CA LYS A 845 -14.59 8.61 -16.40
C LYS A 845 -16.02 8.36 -15.96
N LEU A 846 -16.21 8.07 -14.69
CA LEU A 846 -17.51 8.01 -14.02
C LEU A 846 -17.41 8.82 -12.74
N ASN A 847 -18.38 9.72 -12.54
CA ASN A 847 -18.50 10.54 -11.35
C ASN A 847 -19.92 10.37 -10.79
N ASN A 848 -20.02 9.78 -9.60
CA ASN A 848 -21.27 9.54 -8.91
C ASN A 848 -21.57 10.72 -7.97
N LEU A 849 -22.50 11.57 -8.40
CA LEU A 849 -22.93 12.74 -7.64
C LEU A 849 -24.03 12.42 -6.62
N PHE A 850 -24.64 11.23 -6.67
CA PHE A 850 -25.51 10.76 -5.59
C PHE A 850 -24.72 10.54 -4.29
N ALA A 851 -23.49 10.03 -4.40
CA ALA A 851 -22.61 9.71 -3.27
C ALA A 851 -21.84 10.93 -2.71
N LYS A 852 -22.14 12.18 -3.12
CA LYS A 852 -21.50 13.40 -2.61
C LYS A 852 -22.27 13.94 -1.39
N HIS A 853 -21.56 14.51 -0.41
CA HIS A 853 -22.19 15.13 0.76
C HIS A 853 -22.83 16.47 0.36
N GLN A 854 -24.08 16.69 0.79
CA GLN A 854 -24.92 17.85 0.46
C GLN A 854 -24.80 18.27 -1.02
N PRO A 855 -25.13 17.35 -1.95
CA PRO A 855 -24.95 17.65 -3.36
C PRO A 855 -25.93 18.75 -3.74
N ALA A 856 -25.39 19.84 -4.30
CA ALA A 856 -26.23 20.80 -4.97
C ALA A 856 -26.89 20.19 -6.21
N PHE A 857 -26.45 19.02 -6.70
CA PHE A 857 -26.89 18.34 -7.92
C PHE A 857 -26.67 16.81 -7.81
N LYS A 858 -27.65 15.97 -8.17
CA LYS A 858 -27.55 14.49 -8.14
C LYS A 858 -27.69 13.83 -9.52
N SER A 859 -26.68 13.05 -9.92
CA SER A 859 -26.66 12.22 -11.13
C SER A 859 -25.47 11.24 -11.09
N VAL A 860 -25.45 10.25 -11.97
CA VAL A 860 -24.19 9.56 -12.33
C VAL A 860 -23.73 10.07 -13.68
N ASN A 861 -22.60 10.77 -13.72
CA ASN A 861 -22.04 11.34 -14.95
C ASN A 861 -20.96 10.41 -15.50
N VAL A 862 -21.09 10.02 -16.75
CA VAL A 862 -20.16 9.10 -17.42
C VAL A 862 -19.61 9.77 -18.67
N THR A 863 -18.29 9.89 -18.73
CA THR A 863 -17.55 10.27 -19.93
C THR A 863 -17.24 9.03 -20.74
N MET A 864 -17.64 9.05 -22.00
CA MET A 864 -17.45 7.98 -22.97
C MET A 864 -16.50 8.43 -24.07
N ARG A 865 -15.69 7.51 -24.58
CA ARG A 865 -14.83 7.71 -25.76
C ARG A 865 -15.40 6.91 -26.93
N SER A 866 -15.70 7.57 -28.05
CA SER A 866 -16.16 6.88 -29.25
C SER A 866 -15.03 6.05 -29.89
N PRO A 867 -15.36 5.10 -30.79
CA PRO A 867 -14.35 4.35 -31.56
C PRO A 867 -13.35 5.24 -32.31
N GLU A 868 -13.77 6.46 -32.69
CA GLU A 868 -12.95 7.46 -33.36
C GLU A 868 -12.13 8.33 -32.38
N GLY A 869 -12.18 8.04 -31.08
CA GLY A 869 -11.38 8.68 -30.04
C GLY A 869 -11.97 9.97 -29.46
N ALA A 870 -13.20 10.36 -29.81
CA ALA A 870 -13.81 11.60 -29.34
C ALA A 870 -14.63 11.41 -28.05
N LEU A 871 -14.57 12.38 -27.14
CA LEU A 871 -15.29 12.35 -25.87
C LEU A 871 -16.74 12.86 -26.00
N TRP A 872 -17.64 12.23 -25.26
CA TRP A 872 -19.04 12.66 -25.08
C TRP A 872 -19.54 12.23 -23.69
N GLU A 873 -20.59 12.86 -23.16
CA GLU A 873 -21.09 12.64 -21.79
C GLU A 873 -22.50 12.04 -21.76
N ILE A 874 -22.74 11.15 -20.79
CA ILE A 874 -24.07 10.69 -20.38
C ILE A 874 -24.29 11.07 -18.92
N GLN A 875 -25.44 11.66 -18.61
CA GLN A 875 -25.88 11.91 -17.24
C GLN A 875 -27.09 11.04 -16.93
N PHE A 876 -26.94 10.11 -15.99
CA PHE A 876 -28.03 9.27 -15.52
C PHE A 876 -28.77 9.96 -14.37
N HIS A 877 -30.08 10.10 -14.52
CA HIS A 877 -30.98 10.77 -13.58
C HIS A 877 -32.17 9.89 -13.21
N THR A 878 -32.80 10.18 -12.07
CA THR A 878 -34.19 9.78 -11.81
C THR A 878 -35.12 10.89 -12.32
N PRO A 879 -36.44 10.64 -12.45
CA PRO A 879 -37.37 11.70 -12.85
C PRO A 879 -37.28 12.95 -11.94
N ASP A 880 -37.16 12.75 -10.63
CA ASP A 880 -37.02 13.85 -9.68
C ASP A 880 -35.69 14.59 -9.80
N THR A 881 -34.56 13.90 -9.95
CA THR A 881 -33.26 14.59 -10.09
C THR A 881 -33.14 15.32 -11.42
N PHE A 882 -33.78 14.80 -12.48
CA PHE A 882 -33.87 15.51 -13.76
C PHE A 882 -34.74 16.77 -13.66
N ARG A 883 -35.90 16.70 -13.01
CA ARG A 883 -36.76 17.89 -12.78
C ARG A 883 -36.05 18.98 -11.99
N LEU A 884 -35.37 18.61 -10.89
CA LEU A 884 -34.64 19.57 -10.06
C LEU A 884 -33.44 20.18 -10.79
N LYS A 885 -32.75 19.40 -11.64
CA LYS A 885 -31.70 19.90 -12.52
C LYS A 885 -32.20 21.03 -13.41
N GLU A 886 -33.36 20.84 -14.04
CA GLU A 886 -33.95 21.85 -14.94
C GLU A 886 -34.40 23.09 -14.14
N GLN A 887 -34.97 22.89 -12.95
CA GLN A 887 -35.41 23.99 -12.08
C GLN A 887 -34.26 24.89 -11.59
N PHE A 888 -33.13 24.30 -11.22
CA PHE A 888 -31.99 25.03 -10.64
C PHE A 888 -30.86 25.34 -11.64
N HIS A 889 -31.07 25.11 -12.93
CA HIS A 889 -30.06 25.31 -13.98
C HIS A 889 -29.40 26.70 -13.95
N ASP A 890 -30.21 27.76 -13.83
CA ASP A 890 -29.71 29.14 -13.81
C ASP A 890 -28.98 29.51 -12.51
N LEU A 891 -29.33 28.85 -11.41
CA LEU A 891 -28.69 29.05 -10.11
C LEU A 891 -27.26 28.47 -10.11
N TYR A 892 -27.00 27.36 -10.80
CA TYR A 892 -25.62 26.89 -11.03
C TYR A 892 -24.80 27.85 -11.89
N LYS A 893 -25.41 28.44 -12.94
CA LYS A 893 -24.72 29.45 -13.76
C LYS A 893 -24.36 30.69 -12.94
N HIS A 894 -25.26 31.11 -12.05
CA HIS A 894 -25.02 32.25 -11.16
C HIS A 894 -23.89 31.96 -10.16
N SER A 895 -23.93 30.79 -9.51
CA SER A 895 -22.85 30.35 -8.60
C SER A 895 -21.49 30.28 -9.32
N TYR A 896 -21.47 29.81 -10.58
CA TYR A 896 -20.26 29.82 -11.40
C TYR A 896 -19.77 31.25 -11.72
N ALA A 897 -20.68 32.17 -12.06
CA ALA A 897 -20.30 33.55 -12.33
C ALA A 897 -19.67 34.22 -11.10
N LEU A 898 -20.19 33.94 -9.90
CA LEU A 898 -19.61 34.40 -8.63
C LEU A 898 -18.23 33.79 -8.38
N GLN A 899 -18.06 32.49 -8.65
CA GLN A 899 -16.76 31.83 -8.55
C GLN A 899 -15.73 32.45 -9.50
N LEU A 900 -16.12 32.84 -10.71
CA LEU A 900 -15.25 33.52 -11.67
C LEU A 900 -14.87 34.94 -11.22
N GLN A 901 -15.74 35.61 -10.47
CA GLN A 901 -15.49 36.93 -9.88
C GLN A 901 -14.65 36.87 -8.60
N GLY A 902 -14.27 35.67 -8.14
CA GLY A 902 -13.52 35.49 -6.90
C GLY A 902 -14.35 35.71 -5.64
N ALA A 903 -15.68 35.56 -5.72
CA ALA A 903 -16.54 35.69 -4.55
C ALA A 903 -16.17 34.66 -3.46
N PRO A 904 -16.25 35.01 -2.17
CA PRO A 904 -16.03 34.09 -1.06
C PRO A 904 -16.87 32.81 -1.16
N LEU A 905 -16.36 31.70 -0.60
CA LEU A 905 -17.06 30.41 -0.59
C LEU A 905 -18.41 30.46 0.16
N THR A 906 -18.56 31.38 1.12
CA THR A 906 -19.81 31.63 1.85
C THR A 906 -20.92 32.07 0.90
N ASP A 907 -20.63 33.04 0.04
CA ASP A 907 -21.58 33.64 -0.89
C ASP A 907 -21.96 32.62 -1.98
N GLN A 908 -20.99 31.80 -2.41
CA GLN A 908 -21.23 30.70 -3.34
C GLN A 908 -22.15 29.63 -2.71
N ARG A 909 -21.98 29.31 -1.43
CA ARG A 909 -22.81 28.35 -0.69
C ARG A 909 -24.23 28.88 -0.49
N GLU A 910 -24.39 30.15 -0.12
CA GLU A 910 -25.71 30.78 0.04
C GLU A 910 -26.52 30.73 -1.25
N VAL A 911 -25.88 31.01 -2.40
CA VAL A 911 -26.54 30.90 -3.70
C VAL A 911 -26.95 29.45 -4.01
N GLN A 912 -26.14 28.46 -3.61
CA GLN A 912 -26.46 27.04 -3.85
C GLN A 912 -27.42 26.41 -2.84
N ALA A 913 -27.65 27.05 -1.68
CA ALA A 913 -28.43 26.47 -0.58
C ALA A 913 -29.84 26.00 -1.00
N PRO A 914 -30.63 26.76 -1.80
CA PRO A 914 -31.95 26.29 -2.24
C PRO A 914 -31.91 25.00 -3.06
N ALA A 915 -30.88 24.82 -3.90
CA ALA A 915 -30.69 23.60 -4.67
C ALA A 915 -30.26 22.45 -3.77
N GLN A 916 -29.32 22.69 -2.84
CA GLN A 916 -28.86 21.68 -1.88
C GLN A 916 -30.01 21.16 -1.01
N ASP A 917 -30.87 22.04 -0.52
CA ASP A 917 -32.03 21.66 0.30
C ASP A 917 -33.02 20.82 -0.50
N ALA A 918 -33.31 21.20 -1.75
CA ALA A 918 -34.20 20.43 -2.62
C ALA A 918 -33.64 19.05 -2.99
N PHE A 919 -32.35 18.95 -3.35
CA PHE A 919 -31.71 17.67 -3.68
C PHE A 919 -31.48 16.77 -2.47
N ARG A 920 -31.39 17.33 -1.26
CA ARG A 920 -31.32 16.57 0.00
C ARG A 920 -32.58 15.73 0.23
N LEU A 921 -33.75 16.25 -0.17
CA LEU A 921 -35.04 15.57 -0.02
C LEU A 921 -35.26 14.43 -1.02
N VAL A 922 -34.44 14.34 -2.08
CA VAL A 922 -34.54 13.25 -3.06
C VAL A 922 -33.70 12.07 -2.60
N PRO A 923 -34.27 10.88 -2.36
CA PRO A 923 -33.52 9.70 -1.95
C PRO A 923 -32.56 9.23 -3.06
N SER A 924 -31.44 8.62 -2.66
CA SER A 924 -30.56 7.94 -3.61
C SER A 924 -31.23 6.64 -4.11
N PRO A 925 -31.11 6.29 -5.40
CA PRO A 925 -31.57 5.00 -5.91
C PRO A 925 -30.86 3.82 -5.21
N PRO A 926 -31.48 2.63 -5.12
CA PRO A 926 -30.86 1.44 -4.54
C PRO A 926 -29.52 1.10 -5.20
N GLU A 927 -28.52 0.69 -4.41
CA GLU A 927 -27.13 0.38 -4.84
C GLU A 927 -26.38 1.54 -5.52
N CYS A 928 -26.98 2.73 -5.63
CA CYS A 928 -26.34 3.85 -6.33
C CYS A 928 -25.10 4.34 -5.57
N ASP A 929 -25.12 4.31 -4.24
CA ASP A 929 -23.99 4.71 -3.39
C ASP A 929 -22.79 3.76 -3.48
N ASP A 930 -22.99 2.53 -4.00
CA ASP A 930 -21.92 1.54 -4.24
C ASP A 930 -21.21 1.75 -5.59
N ILE A 931 -21.71 2.64 -6.45
CA ILE A 931 -21.04 2.99 -7.71
C ILE A 931 -19.89 3.95 -7.40
N ASP A 932 -18.66 3.46 -7.52
CA ASP A 932 -17.44 4.25 -7.29
C ASP A 932 -17.15 5.24 -8.41
N ASP A 933 -16.66 6.42 -8.02
CA ASP A 933 -15.96 7.32 -8.94
C ASP A 933 -14.81 6.53 -9.59
N TRP A 934 -14.72 6.59 -10.92
CA TRP A 934 -13.72 5.84 -11.66
C TRP A 934 -13.15 6.71 -12.78
N GLU A 935 -11.84 6.61 -13.01
CA GLU A 935 -11.16 7.32 -14.09
C GLU A 935 -10.02 6.44 -14.61
N GLU A 936 -9.85 6.40 -15.93
CA GLU A 936 -8.76 5.68 -16.59
C GLU A 936 -7.39 6.24 -16.16
N GLU A 937 -6.51 5.42 -15.56
CA GLU A 937 -5.16 5.84 -15.16
C GLU A 937 -4.25 6.06 -16.40
N ASN A 938 -3.78 7.30 -16.60
CA ASN A 938 -2.76 7.73 -17.59
C ASN A 938 -3.00 7.30 -19.05
N VAL A 939 -3.46 8.25 -19.87
CA VAL A 939 -3.13 8.29 -21.31
C VAL A 939 -1.96 9.27 -21.47
N PRO A 940 -0.71 8.81 -21.69
CA PRO A 940 0.27 9.65 -22.37
C PRO A 940 -0.38 10.02 -23.71
N ALA A 941 -0.39 11.31 -24.07
CA ALA A 941 -0.95 11.78 -25.33
C ALA A 941 -0.39 10.97 -26.51
N LEU A 942 -1.09 9.90 -26.88
CA LEU A 942 -0.84 9.13 -28.09
C LEU A 942 -1.30 10.02 -29.24
N ALA A 943 -0.33 10.77 -29.76
CA ALA A 943 -0.27 11.39 -31.08
C ALA A 943 -1.62 11.52 -31.81
N ILE A 944 -2.36 12.60 -31.53
CA ILE A 944 -3.22 13.20 -32.56
C ILE A 944 -2.31 14.10 -33.41
N MET A 945 -1.47 13.48 -34.26
CA MET A 945 -0.90 14.20 -35.39
C MET A 945 -1.97 14.27 -36.49
N VAL A 946 -2.69 15.38 -36.53
CA VAL A 946 -3.31 15.86 -37.77
C VAL A 946 -2.46 17.04 -38.24
N PRO A 947 -2.06 17.10 -39.52
CA PRO A 947 -1.16 18.15 -39.99
C PRO A 947 -1.88 19.49 -39.94
N ALA A 948 -1.46 20.35 -39.01
CA ALA A 948 -1.86 21.75 -39.02
C ALA A 948 -1.23 22.44 -40.25
N PHE A 949 -2.08 22.94 -41.13
CA PHE A 949 -1.71 23.90 -42.17
C PHE A 949 -1.10 25.13 -41.50
N LYS A 950 0.23 25.27 -41.55
CA LYS A 950 0.91 26.50 -41.17
C LYS A 950 0.80 27.51 -42.31
N SER A 951 -0.07 28.50 -42.16
CA SER A 951 0.04 29.76 -42.90
C SER A 951 1.31 30.48 -42.44
N GLN A 952 2.27 30.63 -43.36
CA GLN A 952 3.48 31.42 -43.14
C GLN A 952 3.14 32.90 -42.94
N PRO A 953 3.75 33.58 -41.97
CA PRO A 953 3.95 35.03 -42.05
C PRO A 953 5.27 35.32 -42.77
N ASN A 954 5.17 36.14 -43.82
CA ASN A 954 6.27 36.96 -44.32
C ASN A 954 6.86 37.79 -43.17
N ASN A 955 8.17 37.72 -42.94
CA ASN A 955 9.03 38.89 -43.13
C ASN A 955 10.53 38.60 -42.95
N ARG A 956 11.26 39.40 -43.74
CA ARG A 956 12.70 39.44 -43.97
C ARG A 956 13.51 39.99 -42.79
N LYS A 957 14.82 39.62 -42.80
CA LYS A 957 16.01 40.28 -42.19
C LYS A 957 16.13 40.09 -40.67
N ASP A 958 17.27 39.75 -40.06
CA ASP A 958 18.69 39.91 -40.41
C ASP A 958 19.56 38.77 -39.83
N ALA A 959 20.79 38.67 -40.36
CA ALA A 959 21.81 37.68 -40.06
C ALA A 959 22.58 37.93 -38.75
N ALA A 960 23.04 36.86 -38.06
CA ALA A 960 24.45 36.68 -37.68
C ALA A 960 24.71 35.38 -36.86
N LYS A 961 25.68 34.60 -37.37
CA LYS A 961 26.75 33.85 -36.67
C LYS A 961 26.42 33.09 -35.36
N PHE A 962 26.60 31.76 -35.37
CA PHE A 962 27.84 31.13 -34.86
C PHE A 962 27.91 29.64 -35.27
N ARG A 963 29.14 29.15 -35.42
CA ARG A 963 29.54 27.89 -36.07
C ARG A 963 30.32 27.06 -35.05
N ALA A 964 30.17 25.73 -35.16
CA ALA A 964 31.10 24.66 -34.74
C ALA A 964 31.26 24.37 -33.22
N GLY A 965 31.36 23.12 -32.76
CA GLY A 965 31.30 21.84 -33.48
C GLY A 965 31.71 20.62 -32.63
N VAL A 966 31.65 19.47 -33.33
CA VAL A 966 32.47 18.25 -33.21
C VAL A 966 32.15 17.29 -32.05
N SER A 967 31.43 16.16 -32.27
CA SER A 967 31.78 14.86 -32.88
C SER A 967 32.49 13.86 -31.93
N SER A 968 31.94 12.65 -31.79
CA SER A 968 32.44 11.45 -32.50
C SER A 968 31.79 10.16 -32.00
N THR A 969 31.16 9.45 -32.94
CA THR A 969 30.93 7.99 -32.92
C THR A 969 32.13 7.25 -33.53
N PRO A 970 32.22 5.93 -33.31
CA PRO A 970 32.52 5.02 -34.42
C PRO A 970 31.54 3.82 -34.52
N GLN A 971 30.75 3.81 -35.60
CA GLN A 971 30.69 2.81 -36.70
C GLN A 971 31.58 1.52 -36.59
N VAL A 972 31.30 0.30 -37.10
CA VAL A 972 30.43 -0.32 -38.14
C VAL A 972 30.35 -1.85 -37.87
N ALA A 973 29.24 -2.53 -38.24
CA ALA A 973 29.26 -3.81 -38.97
C ALA A 973 27.87 -4.15 -39.54
N LEU A 974 27.74 -4.07 -40.87
CA LEU A 974 26.59 -4.46 -41.69
C LEU A 974 26.54 -5.98 -41.93
N SER A 975 25.34 -6.57 -42.02
CA SER A 975 24.98 -7.38 -43.20
C SER A 975 23.48 -7.72 -43.30
N GLN A 976 22.96 -7.39 -44.48
CA GLN A 976 21.96 -8.09 -45.30
C GLN A 976 20.48 -8.12 -44.90
N GLN A 977 19.72 -7.39 -45.73
CA GLN A 977 18.29 -7.40 -45.92
C GLN A 977 17.77 -8.74 -46.45
N ARG A 978 16.66 -9.23 -45.88
CA ARG A 978 15.60 -9.93 -46.63
C ARG A 978 14.24 -9.38 -46.18
N ALA A 979 13.37 -9.19 -47.17
CA ALA A 979 12.09 -8.50 -47.08
C ALA A 979 11.06 -9.18 -46.14
N PRO A 980 10.17 -8.42 -45.48
CA PRO A 980 9.07 -8.99 -44.72
C PRO A 980 7.83 -9.21 -45.60
N THR A 981 7.33 -10.44 -45.61
CA THR A 981 6.01 -10.78 -46.14
C THR A 981 4.93 -10.25 -45.20
N ARG A 982 4.00 -9.48 -45.76
CA ARG A 982 2.77 -9.00 -45.12
C ARG A 982 1.92 -10.19 -44.65
N PHE A 983 1.51 -10.20 -43.39
CA PHE A 983 0.33 -10.95 -42.96
C PHE A 983 -0.80 -9.99 -42.63
N ASN A 984 -1.93 -10.22 -43.31
CA ASN A 984 -3.19 -9.49 -43.21
C ASN A 984 -3.79 -9.65 -41.80
N ALA A 985 -4.09 -8.51 -41.18
CA ALA A 985 -5.06 -8.42 -40.09
C ALA A 985 -6.46 -8.43 -40.70
N ASN A 986 -7.25 -9.47 -40.44
CA ASN A 986 -8.72 -9.48 -40.45
C ASN A 986 -9.22 -10.88 -40.05
N ALA A 987 -9.41 -11.12 -38.75
CA ALA A 987 -10.32 -12.14 -38.21
C ALA A 987 -10.65 -11.83 -36.74
N SER A 988 -11.94 -11.83 -36.41
CA SER A 988 -12.56 -11.51 -35.12
C SER A 988 -12.44 -12.67 -34.10
N PRO A 989 -12.26 -12.42 -32.78
CA PRO A 989 -12.05 -13.43 -31.75
C PRO A 989 -13.36 -13.98 -31.14
N ALA A 990 -14.28 -14.45 -31.98
CA ALA A 990 -15.57 -15.00 -31.52
C ALA A 990 -16.02 -16.22 -32.35
N GLN A 991 -15.16 -17.24 -32.53
CA GLN A 991 -15.62 -18.53 -33.09
C GLN A 991 -14.62 -19.70 -32.90
N ILE A 992 -14.00 -19.86 -31.73
CA ILE A 992 -13.36 -21.13 -31.32
C ILE A 992 -13.69 -21.39 -29.85
N LEU A 993 -14.96 -21.74 -29.64
CA LEU A 993 -15.50 -22.34 -28.43
C LEU A 993 -16.52 -23.34 -28.96
N PHE A 994 -16.30 -24.62 -28.63
CA PHE A 994 -16.88 -25.88 -29.11
C PHE A 994 -15.86 -26.75 -29.86
N ASP A 995 -15.69 -27.97 -29.35
CA ASP A 995 -14.79 -29.06 -29.77
C ASP A 995 -13.38 -29.13 -29.17
N VAL A 996 -13.27 -29.08 -27.83
CA VAL A 996 -12.43 -30.01 -27.03
C VAL A 996 -13.07 -30.17 -25.63
N ALA A 997 -14.26 -30.76 -25.59
CA ALA A 997 -14.93 -31.16 -24.35
C ALA A 997 -15.58 -32.53 -24.55
N ALA A 998 -14.76 -33.55 -24.83
CA ALA A 998 -15.15 -34.96 -24.78
C ALA A 998 -13.89 -35.87 -24.87
N SER A 999 -13.25 -36.13 -23.73
CA SER A 999 -12.77 -37.46 -23.31
C SER A 999 -11.79 -37.34 -22.14
N LYS A 1000 -11.87 -38.32 -21.24
CA LYS A 1000 -11.17 -38.49 -19.95
C LYS A 1000 -11.81 -37.81 -18.75
N GLN A 1001 -13.01 -38.31 -18.46
CA GLN A 1001 -13.57 -38.39 -17.13
C GLN A 1001 -13.31 -39.83 -16.64
N GLU A 1002 -12.32 -40.02 -15.76
CA GLU A 1002 -12.24 -41.22 -14.92
C GLU A 1002 -12.19 -40.79 -13.45
N SER A 1003 -13.16 -41.36 -12.73
CA SER A 1003 -13.55 -41.28 -11.34
C SER A 1003 -12.46 -41.06 -10.28
N LEU A 1004 -12.69 -40.10 -9.38
CA LEU A 1004 -12.34 -40.22 -7.97
C LEU A 1004 -13.50 -39.67 -7.11
N THR A 1005 -14.32 -40.58 -6.60
CA THR A 1005 -15.23 -40.36 -5.47
C THR A 1005 -14.42 -40.42 -4.16
N PRO A 1006 -14.68 -39.55 -3.17
CA PRO A 1006 -14.03 -39.62 -1.87
C PRO A 1006 -14.77 -40.60 -0.96
N VAL A 1007 -14.07 -41.65 -0.50
CA VAL A 1007 -14.55 -42.51 0.60
C VAL A 1007 -14.02 -41.94 1.90
N TRP A 1008 -14.86 -41.22 2.63
CA TRP A 1008 -14.66 -40.94 4.05
C TRP A 1008 -15.35 -42.03 4.86
N GLY A 1009 -14.57 -42.80 5.60
CA GLY A 1009 -15.09 -43.81 6.52
C GLY A 1009 -14.01 -44.33 7.46
N CYS A 1010 -13.87 -43.71 8.63
CA CYS A 1010 -13.29 -44.37 9.80
C CYS A 1010 -14.00 -43.87 11.06
N LYS A 1011 -14.75 -44.78 11.68
CA LYS A 1011 -15.20 -44.68 13.08
C LYS A 1011 -14.05 -45.11 14.01
N PRO A 1012 -14.08 -44.66 15.28
CA PRO A 1012 -12.95 -44.75 16.19
C PRO A 1012 -12.97 -46.05 17.00
N GLU A 1013 -11.81 -46.63 17.27
CA GLU A 1013 -11.63 -47.53 18.41
C GLU A 1013 -10.50 -47.03 19.31
N SER A 1014 -10.90 -46.83 20.56
CA SER A 1014 -10.11 -46.53 21.74
C SER A 1014 -9.03 -47.59 22.02
N GLN A 1015 -7.84 -47.17 22.45
CA GLN A 1015 -7.09 -47.93 23.46
C GLN A 1015 -6.10 -47.04 24.21
N LYS A 1016 -5.91 -47.42 25.48
CA LYS A 1016 -5.42 -46.67 26.65
C LYS A 1016 -3.89 -46.59 26.72
N PHE A 1017 -3.40 -45.56 27.42
CA PHE A 1017 -2.10 -45.47 28.14
C PHE A 1017 -1.82 -46.74 28.99
N PRO A 1018 -0.55 -47.10 29.34
CA PRO A 1018 0.48 -46.28 30.02
C PRO A 1018 1.91 -46.47 29.44
N SER A 1019 2.99 -45.79 29.84
CA SER A 1019 3.45 -45.11 31.07
C SER A 1019 4.50 -44.04 30.73
#